data_AF-A0A136PZK2-F1
#
_entry.id   AF-A0A136PZK2-F1
#
_cell.length_a   1.000
_cell.length_b   1.000
_cell.length_c   1.000
_cell.angle_alpha   90.00
_cell.angle_beta   90.00
_cell.angle_gamma   90.00
#
_symmetry.space_group_name_H-M   'P 1'
#
loop_
_entity.id
_entity.type
_entity.pdbx_description
1 polymer ?
#
loop_
_entity_poly.entity_id
_entity_poly.type
_entity_poly.pdbx_seq_one_letter_code
_entity_poly.pdbx_strand_id
1 'polypeptide(L)'
;MSAALLLHWQLDDLAPGPLVTGSPAGPATGEVEGAPQVRADDRFGSCLVLGGGSDAVVSTVGVARPVTSMAWVRVPSMPSNSMAVVFGQGGHFVLWLHDDGRIVYQGSTVNGPFRQEAGPGTFTFDQWHHLAVTSRDSTARIVLDGVVVAEDVMPGPVQPSGERFALGRDPNSVSSHLALAAAHLRVYDGPRSVAEIARDMAADEALLASFVRTHPLTFELVNVDDQPVLYIDDAPGGQTLTLRVSNSSRQDLVLWSASGPTGPESHHLSVGFRQGVLAVDSRPALQVPGWELFVAGSTGWLRGPEGLTLPAGTSLDLPLSGLRADGVGGTRGSRVELGYRRVGYSGEPSELVGARHQVVEIVNHRGRPEVPLHLGFVGGDRVLSDGRTPRDLRVRVANLSREMPVPLAGADGTAPTELVLSFEVQGEQETRDWALTTAGTAGTVTLRVGGSVPGGWHVHREMLADRAQWTLIPEQDTTLPPGGCLELTLEEVQGLPDPGHAPVVLAYRNLPGFRDGQLSAEVERAPMVFSARHAGLGTAAPQARLHIVDDTGDAHGGSVIVGPTGQPNLRLGYDTGYSWIQSHGAAPLAINPVGNKVGIGTTAPPSPLTVQAVTDHLQLRREAQSGGAVVFLELYQDQTPAGVDVYPSIRFHHSHKFWHRIEGRPEGFAFKQGTSDELTGVTTGALTASTVTTPRLQADEVRGTRLAAGQSVLTAGSDHLQLRREAQTGGGVLFLELYQDQTPAGVDVYPSIRFHHSHKFWHRIEGRPEGFAFKQGGSDELSDVQAARGIFGALTVDGVTIGAHELRALLRLAAGQLEFDLYNVLQNEFAYAADFSPFDHDRRHVFTWRRKGERVSQGRWRIAFPS
;
A
#
# COMPACT_ATOMS: atom_id res chain seq x y z
N MET A 1 -1.50 26.92 -12.10
CA MET A 1 -2.90 26.87 -12.54
C MET A 1 -3.06 27.89 -13.65
N SER A 2 -3.69 27.51 -14.77
CA SER A 2 -4.06 28.45 -15.84
C SER A 2 -5.25 29.30 -15.39
N ALA A 3 -5.30 30.57 -15.81
CA ALA A 3 -6.47 31.41 -15.57
C ALA A 3 -7.70 30.86 -16.31
N ALA A 4 -8.83 30.75 -15.62
CA ALA A 4 -10.10 30.31 -16.19
C ALA A 4 -10.74 31.46 -16.99
N LEU A 5 -11.36 31.11 -18.11
CA LEU A 5 -12.11 32.03 -18.95
C LEU A 5 -13.52 32.19 -18.39
N LEU A 6 -13.86 33.39 -17.93
CA LEU A 6 -15.16 33.71 -17.33
C LEU A 6 -16.21 34.07 -18.38
N LEU A 7 -15.79 34.75 -19.45
CA LEU A 7 -16.64 35.29 -20.50
C LEU A 7 -15.83 35.38 -21.79
N HIS A 8 -16.40 34.92 -22.90
CA HIS A 8 -15.88 35.21 -24.24
C HIS A 8 -17.04 35.47 -25.21
N TRP A 9 -17.18 36.73 -25.61
CA TRP A 9 -18.10 37.18 -26.65
C TRP A 9 -17.32 37.38 -27.94
N GLN A 10 -17.62 36.58 -28.95
CA GLN A 10 -17.01 36.74 -30.28
C GLN A 10 -17.46 38.04 -30.97
N LEU A 11 -18.70 38.48 -30.69
CA LEU A 11 -19.31 39.72 -31.21
C LEU A 11 -19.46 39.72 -32.74
N ASP A 12 -19.56 38.53 -33.33
CA ASP A 12 -19.64 38.26 -34.76
C ASP A 12 -21.07 37.96 -35.24
N ASP A 13 -22.02 37.78 -34.31
CA ASP A 13 -23.44 37.49 -34.53
C ASP A 13 -24.30 37.89 -33.32
N LEU A 14 -25.62 37.94 -33.49
CA LEU A 14 -26.62 38.04 -32.41
C LEU A 14 -27.53 36.82 -32.42
N ALA A 15 -27.75 36.21 -31.26
CA ALA A 15 -28.65 35.06 -31.12
C ALA A 15 -30.14 35.48 -31.32
N PRO A 16 -31.09 34.54 -31.40
CA PRO A 16 -32.52 34.88 -31.42
C PRO A 16 -32.96 35.66 -30.16
N GLY A 17 -33.08 36.98 -30.30
CA GLY A 17 -33.30 37.94 -29.20
C GLY A 17 -32.17 38.99 -29.13
N PRO A 18 -32.26 39.99 -28.24
CA PRO A 18 -31.17 40.95 -28.04
C PRO A 18 -30.04 40.32 -27.19
N LEU A 19 -29.36 39.30 -27.73
CA LEU A 19 -28.39 38.49 -26.98
C LEU A 19 -27.09 38.22 -27.76
N VAL A 20 -25.96 38.31 -27.06
CA VAL A 20 -24.62 37.88 -27.51
C VAL A 20 -24.24 36.61 -26.76
N THR A 21 -24.18 35.47 -27.42
CA THR A 21 -23.88 34.18 -26.76
C THR A 21 -22.41 34.07 -26.36
N GLY A 22 -22.14 33.57 -25.15
CA GLY A 22 -20.78 33.22 -24.72
C GLY A 22 -20.28 31.94 -25.40
N SER A 23 -18.98 31.87 -25.72
CA SER A 23 -18.39 30.63 -26.26
C SER A 23 -18.45 29.46 -25.24
N PRO A 24 -18.37 28.19 -25.66
CA PRO A 24 -18.42 27.04 -24.73
C PRO A 24 -17.41 27.08 -23.58
N ALA A 25 -16.23 27.67 -23.81
CA ALA A 25 -15.17 27.83 -22.81
C ALA A 25 -15.37 29.05 -21.88
N GLY A 26 -16.33 29.92 -22.16
CA GLY A 26 -16.63 31.14 -21.41
C GLY A 26 -18.11 31.51 -21.57
N PRO A 27 -19.04 30.71 -20.99
CA PRO A 27 -20.44 30.61 -21.41
C PRO A 27 -21.35 31.78 -20.97
N ALA A 28 -20.81 32.80 -20.32
CA ALA A 28 -21.58 33.97 -19.89
C ALA A 28 -22.11 34.75 -21.11
N THR A 29 -23.42 34.73 -21.32
CA THR A 29 -24.14 35.49 -22.35
C THR A 29 -24.22 36.99 -22.00
N GLY A 30 -24.25 37.85 -23.01
CA GLY A 30 -24.56 39.27 -22.91
C GLY A 30 -25.98 39.60 -23.37
N GLU A 31 -26.66 40.47 -22.65
CA GLU A 31 -27.87 41.19 -23.09
C GLU A 31 -27.44 42.44 -23.87
N VAL A 32 -28.12 42.67 -25.01
CA VAL A 32 -27.89 43.84 -25.86
C VAL A 32 -28.83 44.97 -25.44
N GLU A 33 -28.25 46.10 -25.08
CA GLU A 33 -28.96 47.37 -24.90
C GLU A 33 -28.88 48.17 -26.22
N GLY A 34 -29.95 48.90 -26.57
CA GLY A 34 -30.01 49.70 -27.81
C GLY A 34 -30.35 48.89 -29.07
N ALA A 35 -29.77 49.28 -30.21
CA ALA A 35 -29.98 48.64 -31.51
C ALA A 35 -28.69 48.45 -32.34
N PRO A 36 -27.62 47.88 -31.75
CA PRO A 36 -26.34 47.72 -32.44
C PRO A 36 -26.45 46.76 -33.62
N GLN A 37 -25.47 46.87 -34.53
CA GLN A 37 -25.51 46.21 -35.83
C GLN A 37 -24.31 45.30 -36.00
N VAL A 38 -24.54 44.03 -36.30
CA VAL A 38 -23.47 43.14 -36.82
C VAL A 38 -23.13 43.61 -38.23
N ARG A 39 -21.85 43.89 -38.49
CA ARG A 39 -21.35 44.29 -39.81
C ARG A 39 -20.20 43.41 -40.24
N ALA A 40 -20.08 43.19 -41.55
CA ALA A 40 -18.91 42.57 -42.14
C ALA A 40 -17.65 43.41 -41.83
N ASP A 41 -16.54 42.73 -41.57
CA ASP A 41 -15.22 43.35 -41.35
C ASP A 41 -14.13 42.46 -41.94
N ASP A 42 -13.14 43.06 -42.60
CA ASP A 42 -12.11 42.30 -43.34
C ASP A 42 -11.13 41.55 -42.43
N ARG A 43 -11.03 41.90 -41.14
CA ARG A 43 -10.11 41.26 -40.17
C ARG A 43 -10.74 40.07 -39.46
N PHE A 44 -12.03 40.18 -39.09
CA PHE A 44 -12.74 39.18 -38.27
C PHE A 44 -13.91 38.50 -39.01
N GLY A 45 -14.18 38.86 -40.26
CA GLY A 45 -15.35 38.42 -41.02
C GLY A 45 -16.62 39.22 -40.66
N SER A 46 -16.95 39.30 -39.37
CA SER A 46 -17.95 40.22 -38.84
C SER A 46 -17.60 40.73 -37.43
N CYS A 47 -18.19 41.86 -37.06
CA CYS A 47 -18.03 42.51 -35.75
C CYS A 47 -19.32 43.22 -35.32
N LEU A 48 -19.46 43.50 -34.03
CA LEU A 48 -20.62 44.22 -33.49
C LEU A 48 -20.30 45.71 -33.45
N VAL A 49 -21.15 46.52 -34.09
CA VAL A 49 -21.04 47.98 -34.11
C VAL A 49 -22.08 48.57 -33.17
N LEU A 50 -21.60 49.17 -32.08
CA LEU A 50 -22.37 49.99 -31.16
C LEU A 50 -22.39 51.43 -31.68
N GLY A 51 -23.57 51.99 -31.95
CA GLY A 51 -23.74 53.35 -32.46
C GLY A 51 -23.52 54.46 -31.43
N GLY A 52 -23.33 54.11 -30.16
CA GLY A 52 -23.34 55.04 -29.04
C GLY A 52 -24.76 55.46 -28.64
N GLY A 53 -24.88 56.41 -27.71
CA GLY A 53 -26.17 56.94 -27.22
C GLY A 53 -26.95 56.00 -26.29
N SER A 54 -27.23 54.78 -26.74
CA SER A 54 -27.93 53.72 -25.99
C SER A 54 -27.38 52.30 -26.20
N ASP A 55 -26.42 52.12 -27.11
CA ASP A 55 -25.94 50.79 -27.51
C ASP A 55 -24.87 50.26 -26.55
N ALA A 56 -25.10 49.08 -25.97
CA ALA A 56 -24.14 48.39 -25.11
C ALA A 56 -24.36 46.86 -25.11
N VAL A 57 -23.39 46.11 -24.57
CA VAL A 57 -23.57 44.68 -24.24
C VAL A 57 -23.23 44.45 -22.77
N VAL A 58 -24.12 43.78 -22.04
CA VAL A 58 -24.05 43.65 -20.57
C VAL A 58 -24.29 42.20 -20.16
N SER A 59 -23.38 41.60 -19.38
CA SER A 59 -23.46 40.18 -19.04
C SER A 59 -24.74 39.85 -18.28
N THR A 60 -25.48 38.81 -18.69
CA THR A 60 -26.76 38.43 -18.07
C THR A 60 -26.61 37.99 -16.61
N VAL A 61 -25.39 37.59 -16.22
CA VAL A 61 -24.98 37.21 -14.86
C VAL A 61 -23.80 38.05 -14.39
N GLY A 62 -23.59 38.10 -13.07
CA GLY A 62 -22.42 38.74 -12.47
C GLY A 62 -21.12 37.99 -12.74
N VAL A 63 -20.02 38.71 -12.95
CA VAL A 63 -18.69 38.13 -13.24
C VAL A 63 -17.81 38.25 -12.00
N ALA A 64 -17.67 37.17 -11.23
CA ALA A 64 -17.25 37.28 -9.83
C ALA A 64 -15.86 37.92 -9.55
N ARG A 65 -14.87 37.76 -10.45
CA ARG A 65 -13.48 38.22 -10.26
C ARG A 65 -12.74 38.48 -11.59
N PRO A 66 -13.06 39.52 -12.38
CA PRO A 66 -12.36 39.79 -13.63
C PRO A 66 -10.95 40.37 -13.37
N VAL A 67 -9.92 39.55 -13.59
CA VAL A 67 -8.50 39.91 -13.33
C VAL A 67 -7.76 40.31 -14.62
N THR A 68 -8.08 39.66 -15.74
CA THR A 68 -7.70 40.11 -17.08
C THR A 68 -8.96 40.37 -17.90
N SER A 69 -9.02 41.48 -18.63
CA SER A 69 -10.07 41.76 -19.61
C SER A 69 -9.46 42.34 -20.87
N MET A 70 -9.93 41.89 -22.03
CA MET A 70 -9.35 42.24 -23.33
C MET A 70 -10.41 42.22 -24.45
N ALA A 71 -10.27 43.08 -25.46
CA ALA A 71 -11.08 43.06 -26.67
C ALA A 71 -10.35 43.70 -27.85
N TRP A 72 -10.72 43.32 -29.07
CA TRP A 72 -10.47 44.15 -30.25
C TRP A 72 -11.52 45.27 -30.30
N VAL A 73 -11.07 46.51 -30.49
CA VAL A 73 -11.94 47.68 -30.61
C VAL A 73 -11.47 48.60 -31.73
N ARG A 74 -12.43 49.18 -32.47
CA ARG A 74 -12.22 50.32 -33.37
C ARG A 74 -13.17 51.43 -32.96
N VAL A 75 -12.61 52.49 -32.37
CA VAL A 75 -13.36 53.63 -31.84
C VAL A 75 -13.23 54.80 -32.82
N PRO A 76 -14.34 55.43 -33.27
CA PRO A 76 -14.28 56.62 -34.09
C PRO A 76 -13.78 57.82 -33.29
N SER A 77 -13.24 58.82 -33.99
CA SER A 77 -12.80 60.08 -33.38
C SER A 77 -13.86 60.70 -32.46
N MET A 78 -13.51 60.93 -31.18
CA MET A 78 -14.45 61.39 -30.14
C MET A 78 -14.60 62.92 -30.07
N PRO A 79 -15.71 63.45 -29.52
CA PRO A 79 -15.88 64.89 -29.29
C PRO A 79 -14.81 65.46 -28.36
N SER A 80 -14.36 66.69 -28.60
CA SER A 80 -13.32 67.32 -27.78
C SER A 80 -13.69 67.45 -26.31
N ASN A 81 -12.73 67.20 -25.42
CA ASN A 81 -12.89 67.18 -23.96
C ASN A 81 -13.96 66.18 -23.50
N SER A 82 -13.91 64.96 -24.04
CA SER A 82 -14.82 63.86 -23.67
C SER A 82 -14.06 62.60 -23.27
N MET A 83 -14.74 61.72 -22.52
CA MET A 83 -14.23 60.41 -22.15
C MET A 83 -15.41 59.44 -22.00
N ALA A 84 -15.18 58.17 -22.29
CA ALA A 84 -16.17 57.11 -22.15
C ALA A 84 -15.51 55.79 -21.75
N VAL A 85 -16.30 54.88 -21.17
CA VAL A 85 -15.85 53.53 -20.81
C VAL A 85 -15.89 52.63 -22.05
N VAL A 86 -14.77 51.94 -22.31
CA VAL A 86 -14.69 50.90 -23.34
C VAL A 86 -15.33 49.62 -22.80
N PHE A 87 -14.84 49.14 -21.66
CA PHE A 87 -15.43 48.03 -20.90
C PHE A 87 -15.11 48.10 -19.41
N GLY A 88 -15.86 47.37 -18.58
CA GLY A 88 -15.59 47.25 -17.15
C GLY A 88 -16.71 46.57 -16.35
N GLN A 89 -16.56 46.57 -15.03
CA GLN A 89 -17.52 46.04 -14.07
C GLN A 89 -17.72 47.02 -12.90
N GLY A 90 -18.99 47.26 -12.54
CA GLY A 90 -19.38 48.14 -11.44
C GLY A 90 -18.72 47.76 -10.11
N GLY A 91 -18.24 48.77 -9.39
CA GLY A 91 -17.54 48.60 -8.11
C GLY A 91 -16.16 47.92 -8.16
N HIS A 92 -15.72 47.39 -9.30
CA HIS A 92 -14.47 46.63 -9.45
C HIS A 92 -13.43 47.39 -10.28
N PHE A 93 -13.66 47.55 -11.58
CA PHE A 93 -12.80 48.34 -12.47
C PHE A 93 -13.55 48.89 -13.68
N VAL A 94 -13.05 49.99 -14.24
CA VAL A 94 -13.48 50.57 -15.51
C VAL A 94 -12.26 50.97 -16.34
N LEU A 95 -12.34 50.77 -17.66
CA LEU A 95 -11.32 51.20 -18.61
C LEU A 95 -11.86 52.34 -19.46
N TRP A 96 -11.36 53.55 -19.20
CA TRP A 96 -11.75 54.77 -19.91
C TRP A 96 -10.83 55.04 -21.09
N LEU A 97 -11.40 55.62 -22.14
CA LEU A 97 -10.70 56.24 -23.25
C LEU A 97 -11.09 57.73 -23.29
N HIS A 98 -10.10 58.61 -23.46
CA HIS A 98 -10.28 60.05 -23.64
C HIS A 98 -10.16 60.47 -25.11
N ASP A 99 -10.71 61.63 -25.46
CA ASP A 99 -10.62 62.22 -26.80
C ASP A 99 -9.19 62.53 -27.28
N ASP A 100 -8.24 62.68 -26.35
CA ASP A 100 -6.81 62.82 -26.64
C ASP A 100 -6.05 61.48 -26.77
N GLY A 101 -6.75 60.35 -26.78
CA GLY A 101 -6.15 59.01 -26.89
C GLY A 101 -5.47 58.50 -25.61
N ARG A 102 -5.62 59.20 -24.46
CA ARG A 102 -5.22 58.69 -23.14
C ARG A 102 -6.12 57.52 -22.75
N ILE A 103 -5.52 56.43 -22.27
CA ILE A 103 -6.23 55.25 -21.74
C ILE A 103 -6.09 55.27 -20.22
N VAL A 104 -7.19 55.16 -19.47
CA VAL A 104 -7.18 55.18 -18.00
C VAL A 104 -7.81 53.92 -17.43
N TYR A 105 -7.01 53.11 -16.74
CA TYR A 105 -7.46 51.94 -15.99
C TYR A 105 -7.65 52.34 -14.53
N GLN A 106 -8.89 52.24 -14.03
CA GLN A 106 -9.26 52.68 -12.69
C GLN A 106 -10.12 51.62 -12.01
N GLY A 107 -9.94 51.42 -10.70
CA GLY A 107 -10.75 50.47 -9.95
C GLY A 107 -10.51 50.48 -8.44
N SER A 108 -11.02 49.46 -7.77
CA SER A 108 -10.95 49.28 -6.32
C SER A 108 -10.11 48.05 -5.96
N THR A 109 -9.22 48.21 -4.99
CA THR A 109 -8.51 47.11 -4.33
C THR A 109 -9.03 46.93 -2.91
N VAL A 110 -8.70 45.80 -2.28
CA VAL A 110 -8.99 45.57 -0.84
C VAL A 110 -8.39 46.63 0.10
N ASN A 111 -7.41 47.41 -0.37
CA ASN A 111 -6.71 48.43 0.40
C ASN A 111 -6.98 49.88 -0.09
N GLY A 112 -7.95 50.08 -1.00
CA GLY A 112 -8.31 51.39 -1.53
C GLY A 112 -8.31 51.46 -3.07
N PRO A 113 -8.73 52.60 -3.65
CA PRO A 113 -8.81 52.78 -5.09
C PRO A 113 -7.42 52.85 -5.75
N PHE A 114 -7.36 52.49 -7.03
CA PHE A 114 -6.19 52.68 -7.89
C PHE A 114 -6.62 53.37 -9.20
N ARG A 115 -5.70 54.15 -9.78
CA ARG A 115 -5.87 54.80 -11.09
C ARG A 115 -4.53 54.84 -11.79
N GLN A 116 -4.48 54.31 -13.00
CA GLN A 116 -3.31 54.21 -13.85
C GLN A 116 -3.67 54.77 -15.23
N GLU A 117 -2.74 55.45 -15.90
CA GLU A 117 -2.98 55.98 -17.24
C GLU A 117 -1.79 55.75 -18.18
N ALA A 118 -2.11 55.46 -19.45
CA ALA A 118 -1.19 55.60 -20.57
C ALA A 118 -1.44 56.95 -21.24
N GLY A 119 -0.39 57.69 -21.58
CA GLY A 119 -0.47 59.12 -21.92
C GLY A 119 -1.26 59.45 -23.20
N PRO A 120 -1.51 60.74 -23.47
CA PRO A 120 -2.17 61.20 -24.70
C PRO A 120 -1.48 60.67 -25.97
N GLY A 121 -2.27 60.34 -26.98
CA GLY A 121 -1.80 59.77 -28.24
C GLY A 121 -1.40 58.29 -28.18
N THR A 122 -1.63 57.59 -27.06
CA THR A 122 -1.36 56.15 -26.97
C THR A 122 -2.32 55.34 -27.84
N PHE A 123 -3.62 55.64 -27.77
CA PHE A 123 -4.64 55.04 -28.63
C PHE A 123 -4.85 55.91 -29.88
N THR A 124 -4.98 55.29 -31.07
CA THR A 124 -5.34 56.01 -32.30
C THR A 124 -6.74 55.67 -32.78
N PHE A 125 -7.49 56.69 -33.20
CA PHE A 125 -8.88 56.52 -33.62
C PHE A 125 -9.00 55.92 -35.02
N ASP A 126 -10.21 55.44 -35.31
CA ASP A 126 -10.65 54.92 -36.61
C ASP A 126 -9.85 53.69 -37.12
N GLN A 127 -9.10 53.04 -36.23
CA GLN A 127 -8.29 51.84 -36.48
C GLN A 127 -8.59 50.71 -35.48
N TRP A 128 -8.34 49.45 -35.87
CA TRP A 128 -8.51 48.28 -35.00
C TRP A 128 -7.30 48.11 -34.07
N HIS A 129 -7.53 48.24 -32.77
CA HIS A 129 -6.56 47.96 -31.71
C HIS A 129 -7.03 46.81 -30.81
N HIS A 130 -6.10 45.99 -30.33
CA HIS A 130 -6.36 45.05 -29.25
C HIS A 130 -6.03 45.70 -27.91
N LEU A 131 -7.06 45.98 -27.10
CA LEU A 131 -6.94 46.66 -25.82
C LEU A 131 -7.17 45.67 -24.67
N ALA A 132 -6.21 45.58 -23.76
CA ALA A 132 -6.29 44.70 -22.60
C ALA A 132 -5.80 45.36 -21.30
N VAL A 133 -6.37 44.92 -20.18
CA VAL A 133 -5.90 45.21 -18.83
C VAL A 133 -5.71 43.92 -18.06
N THR A 134 -4.65 43.86 -17.24
CA THR A 134 -4.39 42.73 -16.33
C THR A 134 -3.88 43.24 -15.00
N SER A 135 -4.38 42.67 -13.91
CA SER A 135 -3.89 42.91 -12.55
C SER A 135 -3.22 41.66 -12.00
N ARG A 136 -2.07 41.78 -11.34
CA ARG A 136 -1.38 40.67 -10.66
C ARG A 136 -0.91 41.12 -9.28
N ASP A 137 -1.47 40.52 -8.23
CA ASP A 137 -1.10 40.66 -6.81
C ASP A 137 -1.09 42.11 -6.27
N SER A 138 -0.18 42.95 -6.76
CA SER A 138 -0.03 44.37 -6.45
C SER A 138 0.42 45.21 -7.65
N THR A 139 0.16 44.79 -8.89
CA THR A 139 0.58 45.50 -10.12
C THR A 139 -0.51 45.49 -11.17
N ALA A 140 -0.81 46.66 -11.74
CA ALA A 140 -1.75 46.85 -12.84
C ALA A 140 -1.00 47.14 -14.14
N ARG A 141 -1.51 46.60 -15.26
CA ARG A 141 -0.96 46.84 -16.61
C ARG A 141 -2.07 47.21 -17.60
N ILE A 142 -1.77 48.19 -18.45
CA ILE A 142 -2.50 48.47 -19.69
C ILE A 142 -1.66 47.92 -20.84
N VAL A 143 -2.26 47.12 -21.70
CA VAL A 143 -1.64 46.50 -22.88
C VAL A 143 -2.41 46.92 -24.12
N LEU A 144 -1.70 47.47 -25.10
CA LEU A 144 -2.24 47.86 -26.41
C LEU A 144 -1.46 47.10 -27.50
N ASP A 145 -2.17 46.39 -28.39
CA ASP A 145 -1.59 45.62 -29.50
C ASP A 145 -0.47 44.65 -29.07
N GLY A 146 -0.63 44.05 -27.89
CA GLY A 146 0.36 43.13 -27.30
C GLY A 146 1.57 43.82 -26.64
N VAL A 147 1.59 45.15 -26.52
CA VAL A 147 2.67 45.92 -25.87
C VAL A 147 2.16 46.55 -24.57
N VAL A 148 2.93 46.43 -23.48
CA VAL A 148 2.61 47.12 -22.21
C VAL A 148 2.85 48.62 -22.39
N VAL A 149 1.78 49.42 -22.32
CA VAL A 149 1.81 50.87 -22.49
C VAL A 149 1.75 51.64 -21.16
N ALA A 150 1.33 50.97 -20.08
CA ALA A 150 1.50 51.46 -18.70
C ALA A 150 1.64 50.29 -17.73
N GLU A 151 2.47 50.46 -16.69
CA GLU A 151 2.62 49.54 -15.55
C GLU A 151 2.77 50.36 -14.26
N ASP A 152 2.01 50.02 -13.21
CA ASP A 152 2.07 50.73 -11.91
C ASP A 152 1.66 49.81 -10.74
N VAL A 153 2.04 50.20 -9.52
CA VAL A 153 1.79 49.48 -8.28
C VAL A 153 0.39 49.75 -7.74
N MET A 154 -0.34 48.68 -7.44
CA MET A 154 -1.66 48.73 -6.81
C MET A 154 -1.53 48.65 -5.28
N PRO A 155 -2.39 49.36 -4.51
CA PRO A 155 -2.35 49.29 -3.05
C PRO A 155 -2.71 47.90 -2.46
N GLY A 156 -3.27 47.00 -3.27
CA GLY A 156 -3.48 45.59 -2.93
C GLY A 156 -4.16 44.81 -4.08
N PRO A 157 -4.55 43.55 -3.84
CA PRO A 157 -5.34 42.77 -4.80
C PRO A 157 -6.69 43.41 -5.12
N VAL A 158 -7.17 43.22 -6.35
CA VAL A 158 -8.44 43.80 -6.81
C VAL A 158 -9.61 43.29 -5.98
N GLN A 159 -10.54 44.19 -5.64
CA GLN A 159 -11.71 43.88 -4.82
C GLN A 159 -12.75 43.09 -5.63
N PRO A 160 -13.16 41.88 -5.20
CA PRO A 160 -14.20 41.10 -5.90
C PRO A 160 -15.52 41.85 -6.00
N SER A 161 -16.25 41.65 -7.10
CA SER A 161 -17.58 42.24 -7.33
C SER A 161 -18.50 41.20 -7.95
N GLY A 162 -19.78 41.23 -7.54
CA GLY A 162 -20.84 40.42 -8.12
C GLY A 162 -21.58 41.10 -9.27
N GLU A 163 -21.16 42.30 -9.69
CA GLU A 163 -21.87 43.11 -10.68
C GLU A 163 -21.77 42.57 -12.11
N ARG A 164 -22.64 43.05 -12.99
CA ARG A 164 -22.61 42.73 -14.43
C ARG A 164 -21.41 43.41 -15.11
N PHE A 165 -20.80 42.72 -16.06
CA PHE A 165 -19.72 43.25 -16.91
C PHE A 165 -20.34 43.94 -18.13
N ALA A 166 -19.84 45.12 -18.49
CA ALA A 166 -20.36 45.94 -19.59
C ALA A 166 -19.30 46.25 -20.65
N LEU A 167 -19.74 46.30 -21.91
CA LEU A 167 -19.00 46.75 -23.10
C LEU A 167 -19.77 47.92 -23.72
N GLY A 168 -19.07 49.00 -24.05
CA GLY A 168 -19.64 50.18 -24.72
C GLY A 168 -20.39 51.15 -23.81
N ARG A 169 -20.45 50.92 -22.49
CA ARG A 169 -21.00 51.88 -21.52
C ARG A 169 -20.31 51.85 -20.17
N ASP A 170 -20.50 52.92 -19.39
CA ASP A 170 -20.13 52.92 -17.97
C ASP A 170 -21.04 51.94 -17.19
N PRO A 171 -20.48 50.92 -16.51
CA PRO A 171 -21.29 50.02 -15.68
C PRO A 171 -21.94 50.75 -14.51
N ASN A 172 -21.41 51.89 -14.07
CA ASN A 172 -21.95 52.70 -12.97
C ASN A 172 -22.94 53.79 -13.45
N SER A 173 -23.07 54.02 -14.77
CA SER A 173 -23.94 55.05 -15.34
C SER A 173 -24.56 54.62 -16.68
N VAL A 174 -25.84 54.26 -16.64
CA VAL A 174 -26.63 53.81 -17.81
C VAL A 174 -26.94 54.90 -18.84
N SER A 175 -26.32 56.08 -18.74
CA SER A 175 -26.44 57.19 -19.71
C SER A 175 -25.13 57.51 -20.44
N SER A 176 -24.01 56.89 -20.07
CA SER A 176 -22.70 57.11 -20.70
C SER A 176 -22.37 55.94 -21.62
N HIS A 177 -22.44 56.17 -22.94
CA HIS A 177 -22.21 55.18 -23.98
C HIS A 177 -21.10 55.61 -24.94
N LEU A 178 -20.30 54.66 -25.41
CA LEU A 178 -19.27 54.83 -26.43
C LEU A 178 -19.74 54.22 -27.75
N ALA A 179 -19.58 54.95 -28.86
CA ALA A 179 -19.67 54.36 -30.18
C ALA A 179 -18.38 53.58 -30.46
N LEU A 180 -18.46 52.31 -30.86
CA LEU A 180 -17.31 51.51 -31.30
C LEU A 180 -17.73 50.30 -32.15
N ALA A 181 -16.83 49.77 -32.96
CA ALA A 181 -16.88 48.39 -33.40
C ALA A 181 -16.05 47.52 -32.44
N ALA A 182 -16.52 46.31 -32.12
CA ALA A 182 -15.85 45.39 -31.19
C ALA A 182 -15.87 43.94 -31.70
N ALA A 183 -14.80 43.20 -31.41
CA ALA A 183 -14.66 41.77 -31.68
C ALA A 183 -13.92 41.08 -30.51
N HIS A 184 -14.25 39.81 -30.25
CA HIS A 184 -13.58 38.93 -29.28
C HIS A 184 -13.28 39.55 -27.90
N LEU A 185 -14.31 40.04 -27.20
CA LEU A 185 -14.18 40.42 -25.78
C LEU A 185 -13.97 39.15 -24.94
N ARG A 186 -12.90 39.12 -24.13
CA ARG A 186 -12.61 38.05 -23.17
C ARG A 186 -12.34 38.58 -21.77
N VAL A 187 -12.74 37.79 -20.77
CA VAL A 187 -12.50 38.07 -19.35
C VAL A 187 -12.01 36.81 -18.64
N TYR A 188 -10.94 36.90 -17.87
CA TYR A 188 -10.32 35.80 -17.13
C TYR A 188 -10.25 36.07 -15.62
N ASP A 189 -10.26 35.00 -14.81
CA ASP A 189 -10.18 35.07 -13.35
C ASP A 189 -8.75 35.24 -12.78
N GLY A 190 -7.75 35.20 -13.65
CA GLY A 190 -6.34 35.35 -13.32
C GLY A 190 -5.58 36.23 -14.31
N PRO A 191 -4.32 36.57 -14.00
CA PRO A 191 -3.47 37.39 -14.87
C PRO A 191 -3.01 36.62 -16.11
N ARG A 192 -3.16 37.19 -17.30
CA ARG A 192 -2.53 36.71 -18.54
C ARG A 192 -1.19 37.43 -18.75
N SER A 193 -0.16 36.70 -19.16
CA SER A 193 1.10 37.27 -19.63
C SER A 193 0.97 37.90 -21.03
N VAL A 194 1.93 38.75 -21.41
CA VAL A 194 1.96 39.36 -22.75
C VAL A 194 1.98 38.32 -23.88
N ALA A 195 2.74 37.22 -23.71
CA ALA A 195 2.79 36.12 -24.67
C ALA A 195 1.50 35.27 -24.70
N GLU A 196 0.68 35.33 -23.65
CA GLU A 196 -0.66 34.74 -23.62
C GLU A 196 -1.69 35.63 -24.31
N ILE A 197 -1.61 36.95 -24.11
CA ILE A 197 -2.43 37.94 -24.82
C ILE A 197 -2.13 37.88 -26.33
N ALA A 198 -0.86 37.83 -26.73
CA ALA A 198 -0.47 37.71 -28.13
C ALA A 198 -0.94 36.39 -28.79
N ARG A 199 -1.09 35.30 -28.01
CA ARG A 199 -1.66 34.04 -28.51
C ARG A 199 -3.18 34.13 -28.67
N ASP A 200 -3.88 34.77 -27.74
CA ASP A 200 -5.33 35.01 -27.86
C ASP A 200 -5.61 35.89 -29.10
N MET A 201 -4.83 36.98 -29.29
CA MET A 201 -4.88 37.84 -30.48
C MET A 201 -4.68 37.06 -31.79
N ALA A 202 -3.65 36.22 -31.87
CA ALA A 202 -3.36 35.43 -33.07
C ALA A 202 -4.44 34.36 -33.35
N ALA A 203 -5.17 33.90 -32.33
CA ALA A 203 -6.30 32.99 -32.49
C ALA A 203 -7.57 33.70 -33.01
N ASP A 204 -7.79 34.97 -32.65
CA ASP A 204 -8.90 35.79 -33.18
C ASP A 204 -8.79 36.04 -34.68
N GLU A 205 -7.56 36.18 -35.18
CA GLU A 205 -7.27 36.45 -36.59
C GLU A 205 -7.25 35.17 -37.46
N ALA A 206 -7.51 33.99 -36.87
CA ALA A 206 -7.25 32.69 -37.52
C ALA A 206 -8.45 32.12 -38.31
N LEU A 207 -8.43 32.36 -39.64
CA LEU A 207 -8.95 31.51 -40.73
C LEU A 207 -10.45 31.14 -40.82
N LEU A 208 -11.22 31.00 -39.75
CA LEU A 208 -12.54 30.35 -39.84
C LEU A 208 -13.57 31.15 -40.66
N ALA A 209 -13.61 32.47 -40.48
CA ALA A 209 -14.57 33.33 -41.19
C ALA A 209 -14.20 33.54 -42.68
N SER A 210 -12.91 33.66 -43.02
CA SER A 210 -12.46 33.77 -44.42
C SER A 210 -12.62 32.44 -45.17
N PHE A 211 -12.46 31.30 -44.47
CA PHE A 211 -12.79 29.99 -45.02
C PHE A 211 -14.28 29.89 -45.34
N VAL A 212 -15.19 30.14 -44.40
CA VAL A 212 -16.65 30.06 -44.65
C VAL A 212 -17.10 31.00 -45.77
N ARG A 213 -16.49 32.20 -45.92
CA ARG A 213 -16.83 33.12 -47.02
C ARG A 213 -16.38 32.63 -48.40
N THR A 214 -15.23 31.95 -48.49
CA THR A 214 -14.72 31.39 -49.75
C THR A 214 -15.28 30.00 -50.05
N HIS A 215 -15.77 29.32 -49.01
CA HIS A 215 -16.25 27.94 -49.03
C HIS A 215 -17.64 27.84 -48.37
N PRO A 216 -18.70 28.44 -48.95
CA PRO A 216 -19.99 28.66 -48.25
C PRO A 216 -20.98 27.48 -48.31
N LEU A 217 -20.69 26.46 -49.12
CA LEU A 217 -21.53 25.27 -49.23
C LEU A 217 -20.92 24.09 -48.46
N THR A 218 -21.74 23.38 -47.69
CA THR A 218 -21.49 21.99 -47.28
C THR A 218 -22.44 21.06 -48.02
N PHE A 219 -22.16 19.76 -48.01
CA PHE A 219 -23.06 18.80 -48.63
C PHE A 219 -22.99 17.42 -47.98
N GLU A 220 -24.08 16.68 -48.18
CA GLU A 220 -24.22 15.27 -47.84
C GLU A 220 -24.82 14.55 -49.05
N LEU A 221 -24.32 13.36 -49.37
CA LEU A 221 -24.94 12.43 -50.31
C LEU A 221 -25.34 11.18 -49.53
N VAL A 222 -26.61 11.14 -49.11
CA VAL A 222 -27.13 10.15 -48.16
C VAL A 222 -28.20 9.26 -48.79
N ASN A 223 -28.35 8.04 -48.29
CA ASN A 223 -29.42 7.12 -48.68
C ASN A 223 -30.76 7.50 -47.99
N VAL A 224 -31.74 6.61 -48.11
CA VAL A 224 -33.09 6.79 -47.52
C VAL A 224 -33.12 6.78 -45.98
N ASP A 225 -32.03 6.36 -45.34
CA ASP A 225 -31.86 6.30 -43.87
C ASP A 225 -30.96 7.46 -43.35
N ASP A 226 -30.77 8.51 -44.15
CA ASP A 226 -29.84 9.64 -43.93
C ASP A 226 -28.37 9.22 -43.68
N GLN A 227 -27.95 8.03 -44.17
CA GLN A 227 -26.56 7.55 -44.07
C GLN A 227 -25.79 7.74 -45.38
N PRO A 228 -24.49 8.11 -45.36
CA PRO A 228 -23.66 8.23 -46.56
C PRO A 228 -23.21 6.84 -47.06
N VAL A 229 -24.17 6.00 -47.43
CA VAL A 229 -23.99 4.59 -47.82
C VAL A 229 -24.59 4.34 -49.20
N LEU A 230 -23.86 3.65 -50.07
CA LEU A 230 -24.37 3.11 -51.33
C LEU A 230 -24.17 1.59 -51.35
N TYR A 231 -25.26 0.84 -51.36
CA TYR A 231 -25.18 -0.62 -51.30
C TYR A 231 -24.72 -1.23 -52.63
N ILE A 232 -23.96 -2.32 -52.56
CA ILE A 232 -23.83 -3.29 -53.65
C ILE A 232 -25.02 -4.25 -53.49
N ASP A 233 -26.00 -4.14 -54.37
CA ASP A 233 -27.23 -4.93 -54.36
C ASP A 233 -27.60 -5.46 -55.75
N ASP A 234 -28.66 -6.27 -55.82
CA ASP A 234 -29.23 -6.77 -57.07
C ASP A 234 -30.53 -6.04 -57.46
N ALA A 235 -30.77 -4.84 -56.92
CA ALA A 235 -32.00 -4.09 -57.17
C ALA A 235 -32.03 -3.61 -58.64
N PRO A 236 -33.08 -3.95 -59.42
CA PRO A 236 -33.11 -3.66 -60.86
C PRO A 236 -33.33 -2.18 -61.17
N GLY A 237 -33.92 -1.40 -60.24
CA GLY A 237 -34.11 0.04 -60.39
C GLY A 237 -32.93 0.89 -59.90
N GLY A 238 -31.92 0.28 -59.27
CA GLY A 238 -30.90 0.99 -58.49
C GLY A 238 -31.47 1.65 -57.22
N GLN A 239 -30.60 2.40 -56.54
CA GLN A 239 -30.89 3.12 -55.30
C GLN A 239 -31.10 4.62 -55.57
N THR A 240 -31.70 5.28 -54.58
CA THR A 240 -31.83 6.74 -54.52
C THR A 240 -30.97 7.26 -53.39
N LEU A 241 -30.09 8.22 -53.69
CA LEU A 241 -29.38 9.00 -52.68
C LEU A 241 -29.75 10.47 -52.82
N THR A 242 -30.00 11.15 -51.72
CA THR A 242 -30.28 12.59 -51.65
C THR A 242 -28.97 13.36 -51.59
N LEU A 243 -28.71 14.17 -52.62
CA LEU A 243 -27.68 15.22 -52.55
C LEU A 243 -28.26 16.42 -51.80
N ARG A 244 -28.00 16.50 -50.50
CA ARG A 244 -28.31 17.64 -49.64
C ARG A 244 -27.19 18.66 -49.74
N VAL A 245 -27.51 19.89 -50.11
CA VAL A 245 -26.54 21.00 -50.22
C VAL A 245 -26.98 22.12 -49.29
N SER A 246 -26.12 22.45 -48.33
CA SER A 246 -26.43 23.40 -47.26
C SER A 246 -25.61 24.67 -47.40
N ASN A 247 -26.24 25.83 -47.22
CA ASN A 247 -25.55 27.10 -47.09
C ASN A 247 -25.02 27.24 -45.66
N SER A 248 -23.74 26.93 -45.45
CA SER A 248 -23.06 27.02 -44.16
C SER A 248 -22.55 28.43 -43.85
N SER A 249 -22.90 29.44 -44.66
CA SER A 249 -22.54 30.83 -44.44
C SER A 249 -23.70 31.63 -43.81
N ARG A 250 -23.37 32.81 -43.26
CA ARG A 250 -24.35 33.74 -42.65
C ARG A 250 -25.04 34.67 -43.66
N GLN A 251 -24.95 34.39 -44.96
CA GLN A 251 -25.54 35.21 -46.02
C GLN A 251 -26.24 34.34 -47.07
N ASP A 252 -27.29 34.87 -47.67
CA ASP A 252 -28.03 34.22 -48.74
C ASP A 252 -27.16 34.03 -50.00
N LEU A 253 -27.15 32.81 -50.54
CA LEU A 253 -26.53 32.48 -51.82
C LEU A 253 -27.56 32.52 -52.94
N VAL A 254 -27.16 32.91 -54.14
CA VAL A 254 -28.02 32.96 -55.33
C VAL A 254 -27.39 32.17 -56.47
N LEU A 255 -28.19 31.35 -57.16
CA LEU A 255 -27.79 30.69 -58.41
C LEU A 255 -27.88 31.67 -59.59
N TRP A 256 -26.74 31.91 -60.25
CA TRP A 256 -26.61 32.89 -61.32
C TRP A 256 -26.94 32.30 -62.70
N SER A 257 -27.43 33.13 -63.64
CA SER A 257 -27.86 32.66 -64.97
C SER A 257 -26.80 31.83 -65.71
N ALA A 258 -27.26 30.75 -66.36
CA ALA A 258 -26.40 29.69 -66.87
C ALA A 258 -26.73 29.37 -68.34
N SER A 259 -25.97 30.00 -69.24
CA SER A 259 -26.20 29.92 -70.70
C SER A 259 -25.82 28.56 -71.30
N GLY A 260 -26.55 28.14 -72.34
CA GLY A 260 -26.35 26.84 -73.02
C GLY A 260 -27.14 25.67 -72.41
N PRO A 261 -26.95 24.43 -72.91
CA PRO A 261 -27.54 23.22 -72.33
C PRO A 261 -26.78 22.78 -71.08
N THR A 262 -27.47 22.09 -70.16
CA THR A 262 -26.87 21.56 -68.92
C THR A 262 -25.68 20.64 -69.20
N GLY A 263 -24.55 20.87 -68.52
CA GLY A 263 -23.31 20.11 -68.69
C GLY A 263 -22.07 20.75 -68.04
N PRO A 264 -20.85 20.31 -68.40
CA PRO A 264 -19.61 20.76 -67.77
C PRO A 264 -19.39 22.29 -67.77
N GLU A 265 -19.80 22.97 -68.85
CA GLU A 265 -19.73 24.44 -68.93
C GLU A 265 -21.03 25.17 -68.58
N SER A 266 -22.09 24.44 -68.20
CA SER A 266 -23.35 25.04 -67.77
C SER A 266 -24.04 24.23 -66.69
N HIS A 267 -23.65 24.50 -65.44
CA HIS A 267 -24.21 23.90 -64.25
C HIS A 267 -24.01 24.83 -63.04
N HIS A 268 -24.76 24.55 -61.98
CA HIS A 268 -24.59 25.17 -60.66
C HIS A 268 -23.82 24.24 -59.72
N LEU A 269 -24.13 22.95 -59.79
CA LEU A 269 -23.54 21.90 -58.97
C LEU A 269 -23.04 20.76 -59.87
N SER A 270 -22.07 19.99 -59.40
CA SER A 270 -21.61 18.76 -60.04
C SER A 270 -21.26 17.72 -58.99
N VAL A 271 -21.74 16.49 -59.16
CA VAL A 271 -21.45 15.36 -58.27
C VAL A 271 -20.54 14.37 -59.01
N GLY A 272 -19.28 14.31 -58.59
CA GLY A 272 -18.25 13.45 -59.17
C GLY A 272 -17.99 12.24 -58.27
N PHE A 273 -18.27 11.04 -58.75
CA PHE A 273 -17.87 9.80 -58.11
C PHE A 273 -16.49 9.37 -58.63
N ARG A 274 -15.64 8.79 -57.77
CA ARG A 274 -14.41 8.14 -58.22
C ARG A 274 -14.71 7.02 -59.23
N GLN A 275 -13.77 6.80 -60.16
CA GLN A 275 -13.85 5.70 -61.12
C GLN A 275 -13.97 4.35 -60.37
N GLY A 276 -14.85 3.47 -60.85
CA GLY A 276 -15.13 2.20 -60.19
C GLY A 276 -15.92 2.33 -58.88
N VAL A 277 -16.66 3.43 -58.66
CA VAL A 277 -17.69 3.52 -57.60
C VAL A 277 -19.07 3.15 -58.12
N LEU A 278 -19.45 3.70 -59.28
CA LEU A 278 -20.72 3.40 -59.95
C LEU A 278 -20.52 2.29 -60.98
N ALA A 279 -21.47 1.35 -61.03
CA ALA A 279 -21.51 0.30 -62.03
C ALA A 279 -21.75 0.88 -63.44
N VAL A 280 -21.27 0.19 -64.48
CA VAL A 280 -21.39 0.60 -65.90
C VAL A 280 -22.86 0.74 -66.35
N ASP A 281 -23.77 0.02 -65.70
CA ASP A 281 -25.21 0.07 -65.94
C ASP A 281 -25.98 0.99 -64.97
N SER A 282 -25.28 1.74 -64.09
CA SER A 282 -25.87 2.81 -63.29
C SER A 282 -26.46 3.91 -64.19
N ARG A 283 -27.66 4.39 -63.88
CA ARG A 283 -28.38 5.41 -64.69
C ARG A 283 -28.93 6.51 -63.76
N PRO A 284 -28.06 7.44 -63.29
CA PRO A 284 -28.48 8.50 -62.38
C PRO A 284 -29.56 9.38 -63.02
N ALA A 285 -30.66 9.62 -62.30
CA ALA A 285 -31.79 10.43 -62.74
C ALA A 285 -32.31 11.32 -61.60
N LEU A 286 -32.57 12.59 -61.93
CA LEU A 286 -33.10 13.61 -61.03
C LEU A 286 -34.53 13.98 -61.45
N GLN A 287 -35.47 13.99 -60.52
CA GLN A 287 -36.87 14.36 -60.76
C GLN A 287 -37.31 15.52 -59.85
N VAL A 288 -36.58 16.65 -59.92
CA VAL A 288 -36.86 17.87 -59.15
C VAL A 288 -37.29 18.99 -60.10
N PRO A 289 -38.46 19.63 -59.91
CA PRO A 289 -38.91 20.72 -60.78
C PRO A 289 -37.90 21.86 -60.90
N GLY A 290 -37.65 22.32 -62.12
CA GLY A 290 -36.69 23.39 -62.41
C GLY A 290 -35.21 22.96 -62.36
N TRP A 291 -34.91 21.71 -62.02
CA TRP A 291 -33.56 21.16 -62.04
C TRP A 291 -33.35 20.19 -63.21
N GLU A 292 -32.26 20.37 -63.94
CA GLU A 292 -31.79 19.47 -64.99
C GLU A 292 -30.52 18.73 -64.54
N LEU A 293 -30.37 17.48 -65.01
CA LEU A 293 -29.19 16.65 -64.79
C LEU A 293 -28.61 16.19 -66.14
N PHE A 294 -27.32 16.41 -66.35
CA PHE A 294 -26.53 15.79 -67.41
C PHE A 294 -25.50 14.83 -66.79
N VAL A 295 -25.31 13.64 -67.35
CA VAL A 295 -24.38 12.63 -66.82
C VAL A 295 -23.41 12.18 -67.90
N ALA A 296 -22.11 12.16 -67.60
CA ALA A 296 -21.09 11.55 -68.44
C ALA A 296 -19.98 10.93 -67.59
N GLY A 297 -19.63 9.67 -67.88
CA GLY A 297 -18.72 8.89 -67.05
C GLY A 297 -19.28 8.71 -65.64
N SER A 298 -18.48 9.06 -64.62
CA SER A 298 -18.86 9.00 -63.21
C SER A 298 -19.25 10.37 -62.60
N THR A 299 -19.53 11.38 -63.44
CA THR A 299 -19.92 12.73 -62.99
C THR A 299 -21.31 13.11 -63.51
N GLY A 300 -22.14 13.65 -62.61
CA GLY A 300 -23.39 14.32 -62.93
C GLY A 300 -23.27 15.83 -62.75
N TRP A 301 -23.76 16.61 -63.71
CA TRP A 301 -23.82 18.08 -63.66
C TRP A 301 -25.28 18.53 -63.53
N LEU A 302 -25.55 19.33 -62.50
CA LEU A 302 -26.90 19.76 -62.13
C LEU A 302 -27.06 21.26 -62.36
N ARG A 303 -28.12 21.65 -63.06
CA ARG A 303 -28.50 23.05 -63.27
C ARG A 303 -29.88 23.30 -62.69
N GLY A 304 -29.93 23.98 -61.55
CA GLY A 304 -31.16 24.53 -60.96
C GLY A 304 -31.68 25.77 -61.68
N PRO A 305 -32.85 26.29 -61.25
CA PRO A 305 -33.49 27.45 -61.86
C PRO A 305 -32.70 28.75 -61.59
N GLU A 306 -32.68 29.66 -62.57
CA GLU A 306 -31.95 30.93 -62.47
C GLU A 306 -32.55 31.84 -61.40
N GLY A 307 -31.70 32.51 -60.62
CA GLY A 307 -32.12 33.40 -59.54
C GLY A 307 -32.64 32.68 -58.30
N LEU A 308 -32.49 31.36 -58.19
CA LEU A 308 -32.83 30.63 -56.97
C LEU A 308 -31.94 31.08 -55.81
N THR A 309 -32.56 31.63 -54.76
CA THR A 309 -31.89 31.92 -53.50
C THR A 309 -31.87 30.66 -52.61
N LEU A 310 -30.70 30.34 -52.04
CA LEU A 310 -30.52 29.40 -50.94
C LEU A 310 -30.18 30.20 -49.67
N PRO A 311 -31.15 30.47 -48.78
CA PRO A 311 -30.95 31.34 -47.62
C PRO A 311 -29.88 30.84 -46.65
N ALA A 312 -29.30 31.76 -45.87
CA ALA A 312 -28.32 31.46 -44.83
C ALA A 312 -28.79 30.33 -43.89
N GLY A 313 -27.93 29.33 -43.63
CA GLY A 313 -28.24 28.19 -42.76
C GLY A 313 -29.26 27.17 -43.29
N THR A 314 -29.78 27.34 -44.51
CA THR A 314 -30.77 26.41 -45.09
C THR A 314 -30.14 25.36 -46.01
N SER A 315 -30.91 24.30 -46.31
CA SER A 315 -30.48 23.18 -47.15
C SER A 315 -31.43 22.93 -48.32
N LEU A 316 -30.88 22.44 -49.42
CA LEU A 316 -31.57 22.01 -50.63
C LEU A 316 -31.31 20.52 -50.86
N ASP A 317 -32.38 19.72 -50.90
CA ASP A 317 -32.31 18.27 -51.11
C ASP A 317 -32.62 17.90 -52.57
N LEU A 318 -31.68 17.21 -53.23
CA LEU A 318 -31.76 16.79 -54.64
C LEU A 318 -31.66 15.25 -54.75
N PRO A 319 -32.79 14.50 -54.77
CA PRO A 319 -32.79 13.04 -54.84
C PRO A 319 -32.32 12.52 -56.21
N LEU A 320 -31.17 11.84 -56.22
CA LEU A 320 -30.57 11.16 -57.35
C LEU A 320 -30.92 9.67 -57.32
N SER A 321 -31.88 9.28 -58.15
CA SER A 321 -32.33 7.89 -58.34
C SER A 321 -31.48 7.14 -59.38
N GLY A 322 -31.57 5.80 -59.41
CA GLY A 322 -30.92 4.96 -60.43
C GLY A 322 -29.40 4.78 -60.24
N LEU A 323 -28.88 5.08 -59.05
CA LEU A 323 -27.49 4.85 -58.66
C LEU A 323 -27.25 3.37 -58.36
N ARG A 324 -26.14 2.79 -58.83
CA ARG A 324 -25.76 1.39 -58.54
C ARG A 324 -24.27 1.30 -58.24
N ALA A 325 -23.89 0.68 -57.12
CA ALA A 325 -22.48 0.47 -56.80
C ALA A 325 -21.81 -0.54 -57.73
N ASP A 326 -20.55 -0.27 -58.08
CA ASP A 326 -19.65 -1.28 -58.63
C ASP A 326 -19.19 -2.22 -57.51
N GLY A 327 -19.49 -3.51 -57.68
CA GLY A 327 -19.20 -4.56 -56.69
C GLY A 327 -17.78 -5.14 -56.76
N VAL A 328 -16.97 -4.83 -57.77
CA VAL A 328 -15.67 -5.50 -58.00
C VAL A 328 -14.69 -5.34 -56.82
N GLY A 329 -14.73 -4.17 -56.17
CA GLY A 329 -13.90 -3.86 -55.00
C GLY A 329 -14.53 -4.17 -53.64
N GLY A 330 -15.72 -4.79 -53.59
CA GLY A 330 -16.40 -5.10 -52.33
C GLY A 330 -16.78 -3.88 -51.48
N THR A 331 -17.03 -4.09 -50.19
CA THR A 331 -17.21 -3.03 -49.20
C THR A 331 -15.96 -2.18 -49.05
N ARG A 332 -16.12 -0.85 -49.17
CA ARG A 332 -15.02 0.13 -49.15
C ARG A 332 -15.55 1.56 -49.03
N GLY A 333 -14.85 2.41 -48.27
CA GLY A 333 -15.07 3.85 -48.34
C GLY A 333 -14.57 4.43 -49.67
N SER A 334 -15.33 5.36 -50.26
CA SER A 334 -14.89 6.10 -51.46
C SER A 334 -15.26 7.57 -51.41
N ARG A 335 -14.46 8.40 -52.08
CA ARG A 335 -14.68 9.86 -52.11
C ARG A 335 -15.65 10.25 -53.23
N VAL A 336 -16.65 11.03 -52.85
CA VAL A 336 -17.52 11.79 -53.75
C VAL A 336 -17.15 13.27 -53.67
N GLU A 337 -17.17 13.96 -54.81
CA GLU A 337 -16.91 15.39 -54.92
C GLU A 337 -18.19 16.16 -55.28
N LEU A 338 -18.49 17.23 -54.55
CA LEU A 338 -19.43 18.26 -54.98
C LEU A 338 -18.64 19.47 -55.49
N GLY A 339 -18.60 19.68 -56.80
CA GLY A 339 -18.16 20.96 -57.38
C GLY A 339 -19.31 21.94 -57.47
N TYR A 340 -19.05 23.24 -57.25
CA TYR A 340 -20.02 24.33 -57.45
C TYR A 340 -19.40 25.49 -58.24
N ARG A 341 -20.23 26.14 -59.06
CA ARG A 341 -19.92 27.35 -59.83
C ARG A 341 -21.20 28.11 -60.17
N ARG A 342 -21.12 29.35 -60.65
CA ARG A 342 -22.26 30.23 -60.89
C ARG A 342 -23.18 30.36 -59.66
N VAL A 343 -22.54 30.44 -58.50
CA VAL A 343 -23.16 30.76 -57.22
C VAL A 343 -22.48 32.02 -56.72
N GLY A 344 -23.21 32.92 -56.06
CA GLY A 344 -22.63 34.10 -55.42
C GLY A 344 -23.49 34.59 -54.27
N TYR A 345 -22.94 35.47 -53.44
CA TYR A 345 -23.71 36.12 -52.38
C TYR A 345 -24.77 37.06 -52.96
N SER A 346 -25.94 37.11 -52.32
CA SER A 346 -27.04 37.99 -52.72
C SER A 346 -26.58 39.45 -52.70
N GLY A 347 -26.52 40.08 -53.88
CA GLY A 347 -26.07 41.47 -54.04
C GLY A 347 -24.56 41.67 -54.24
N GLU A 348 -23.72 40.61 -54.17
CA GLU A 348 -22.30 40.71 -54.49
C GLU A 348 -22.00 40.33 -55.97
N PRO A 349 -21.03 40.98 -56.63
CA PRO A 349 -20.71 40.73 -58.05
C PRO A 349 -19.69 39.59 -58.27
N SER A 350 -19.30 38.85 -57.23
CA SER A 350 -18.19 37.88 -57.24
C SER A 350 -18.69 36.43 -57.32
N GLU A 351 -18.23 35.67 -58.33
CA GLU A 351 -18.58 34.25 -58.47
C GLU A 351 -17.82 33.41 -57.43
N LEU A 352 -18.54 32.50 -56.79
CA LEU A 352 -18.00 31.49 -55.88
C LEU A 352 -17.88 30.17 -56.65
N VAL A 353 -16.64 29.72 -56.81
CA VAL A 353 -16.27 28.46 -57.48
C VAL A 353 -15.43 27.64 -56.51
N GLY A 354 -15.74 26.35 -56.38
CA GLY A 354 -14.99 25.47 -55.50
C GLY A 354 -15.51 24.04 -55.50
N ALA A 355 -14.93 23.23 -54.61
CA ALA A 355 -15.31 21.84 -54.42
C ALA A 355 -15.39 21.45 -52.94
N ARG A 356 -16.17 20.42 -52.64
CA ARG A 356 -16.21 19.70 -51.36
C ARG A 356 -16.05 18.21 -51.59
N HIS A 357 -15.61 17.52 -50.55
CA HIS A 357 -15.49 16.06 -50.56
C HIS A 357 -16.27 15.46 -49.40
N GLN A 358 -16.98 14.36 -49.66
CA GLN A 358 -17.55 13.48 -48.65
C GLN A 358 -17.02 12.06 -48.91
N VAL A 359 -16.89 11.25 -47.87
CA VAL A 359 -16.71 9.80 -48.01
C VAL A 359 -18.09 9.16 -47.98
N VAL A 360 -18.36 8.31 -48.97
CA VAL A 360 -19.53 7.43 -49.03
C VAL A 360 -19.03 6.00 -48.87
N GLU A 361 -19.63 5.27 -47.94
CA GLU A 361 -19.33 3.86 -47.72
C GLU A 361 -20.07 3.01 -48.75
N ILE A 362 -19.31 2.26 -49.54
CA ILE A 362 -19.87 1.23 -50.42
C ILE A 362 -20.00 -0.03 -49.57
N VAL A 363 -21.20 -0.61 -49.45
CA VAL A 363 -21.46 -1.73 -48.53
C VAL A 363 -22.07 -2.92 -49.27
N ASN A 364 -21.46 -4.10 -49.12
CA ASN A 364 -21.94 -5.32 -49.73
C ASN A 364 -23.24 -5.83 -49.08
N HIS A 365 -24.33 -5.75 -49.84
CA HIS A 365 -25.66 -6.22 -49.47
C HIS A 365 -26.14 -7.41 -50.33
N ARG A 366 -25.25 -8.02 -51.13
CA ARG A 366 -25.50 -9.24 -51.91
C ARG A 366 -25.26 -10.50 -51.09
N GLY A 367 -25.91 -11.60 -51.48
CA GLY A 367 -25.74 -12.90 -50.82
C GLY A 367 -26.66 -13.13 -49.61
N ARG A 368 -26.31 -14.15 -48.82
CA ARG A 368 -27.12 -14.61 -47.67
C ARG A 368 -26.99 -13.63 -46.49
N PRO A 369 -28.09 -13.26 -45.83
CA PRO A 369 -28.05 -12.35 -44.67
C PRO A 369 -27.57 -13.05 -43.38
N GLU A 370 -27.79 -14.35 -43.26
CA GLU A 370 -27.37 -15.14 -42.09
C GLU A 370 -26.07 -15.88 -42.39
N VAL A 371 -25.00 -15.46 -41.73
CA VAL A 371 -23.72 -16.19 -41.71
C VAL A 371 -23.73 -17.24 -40.61
N PRO A 372 -23.23 -18.48 -40.84
CA PRO A 372 -23.20 -19.52 -39.80
C PRO A 372 -22.03 -19.33 -38.81
N LEU A 373 -21.75 -18.10 -38.38
CA LEU A 373 -20.71 -17.78 -37.40
C LEU A 373 -21.31 -17.50 -36.02
N HIS A 374 -20.59 -17.89 -34.97
CA HIS A 374 -20.89 -17.57 -33.58
C HIS A 374 -19.68 -16.90 -32.91
N LEU A 375 -19.95 -15.84 -32.14
CA LEU A 375 -19.00 -15.13 -31.30
C LEU A 375 -19.25 -15.46 -29.82
N GLY A 376 -18.21 -15.82 -29.07
CA GLY A 376 -18.32 -16.10 -27.63
C GLY A 376 -16.96 -16.27 -26.94
N PHE A 377 -16.95 -16.34 -25.61
CA PHE A 377 -15.71 -16.38 -24.82
C PHE A 377 -15.28 -17.79 -24.37
N VAL A 378 -13.97 -18.00 -24.23
CA VAL A 378 -13.36 -19.30 -23.87
C VAL A 378 -12.59 -19.22 -22.55
N GLY A 379 -13.15 -19.80 -21.49
CA GLY A 379 -12.54 -19.85 -20.16
C GLY A 379 -12.89 -18.67 -19.25
N GLY A 380 -13.84 -17.83 -19.66
CA GLY A 380 -14.38 -16.70 -18.90
C GLY A 380 -14.59 -15.47 -19.80
N ASP A 381 -15.67 -14.77 -19.52
CA ASP A 381 -16.17 -13.53 -20.14
C ASP A 381 -15.98 -12.31 -19.22
N ARG A 382 -15.22 -12.46 -18.12
CA ARG A 382 -15.10 -11.44 -17.07
C ARG A 382 -13.74 -10.77 -17.01
N VAL A 383 -13.72 -9.45 -16.79
CA VAL A 383 -12.54 -8.71 -16.29
C VAL A 383 -12.81 -8.14 -14.90
N LEU A 384 -11.75 -7.80 -14.16
CA LEU A 384 -11.94 -7.12 -12.88
C LEU A 384 -12.39 -5.67 -13.11
N SER A 385 -13.42 -5.25 -12.37
CA SER A 385 -13.84 -3.86 -12.31
C SER A 385 -13.01 -3.12 -11.26
N ASP A 386 -11.73 -2.86 -11.57
CA ASP A 386 -10.80 -2.17 -10.65
C ASP A 386 -9.89 -1.14 -11.32
N GLY A 387 -9.96 -0.98 -12.66
CA GLY A 387 -9.15 -0.02 -13.41
C GLY A 387 -7.65 -0.35 -13.48
N ARG A 388 -7.18 -1.48 -12.93
CA ARG A 388 -5.75 -1.75 -12.73
C ARG A 388 -5.28 -3.17 -13.03
N THR A 389 -6.12 -4.20 -12.87
CA THR A 389 -5.68 -5.59 -13.00
C THR A 389 -5.87 -6.09 -14.43
N PRO A 390 -4.78 -6.37 -15.19
CA PRO A 390 -4.90 -6.88 -16.55
C PRO A 390 -5.39 -8.33 -16.59
N ARG A 391 -6.11 -8.68 -17.65
CA ARG A 391 -6.52 -10.04 -17.95
C ARG A 391 -6.65 -10.29 -19.45
N ASP A 392 -6.26 -11.48 -19.88
CA ASP A 392 -6.52 -11.97 -21.24
C ASP A 392 -7.98 -12.42 -21.42
N LEU A 393 -8.62 -11.96 -22.48
CA LEU A 393 -9.94 -12.40 -22.94
C LEU A 393 -9.80 -13.18 -24.25
N ARG A 394 -10.18 -14.46 -24.23
CA ARG A 394 -10.19 -15.30 -25.44
C ARG A 394 -11.56 -15.33 -26.07
N VAL A 395 -11.72 -14.59 -27.15
CA VAL A 395 -12.87 -14.58 -28.04
C VAL A 395 -12.72 -15.74 -29.03
N ARG A 396 -13.82 -16.43 -29.35
CA ARG A 396 -13.88 -17.50 -30.36
C ARG A 396 -14.89 -17.15 -31.43
N VAL A 397 -14.47 -17.27 -32.68
CA VAL A 397 -15.32 -17.16 -33.88
C VAL A 397 -15.50 -18.56 -34.44
N ALA A 398 -16.67 -19.19 -34.27
CA ALA A 398 -16.90 -20.58 -34.65
C ALA A 398 -17.87 -20.72 -35.82
N ASN A 399 -17.56 -21.58 -36.80
CA ASN A 399 -18.50 -22.00 -37.84
C ASN A 399 -19.47 -23.04 -37.26
N LEU A 400 -20.73 -22.65 -37.06
CA LEU A 400 -21.80 -23.51 -36.57
C LEU A 400 -22.33 -24.49 -37.63
N SER A 401 -21.99 -24.30 -38.90
CA SER A 401 -22.38 -25.25 -39.95
C SER A 401 -21.68 -26.59 -39.76
N ARG A 402 -22.42 -27.67 -40.04
CA ARG A 402 -21.91 -29.05 -40.03
C ARG A 402 -21.43 -29.55 -41.39
N GLU A 403 -21.72 -28.80 -42.45
CA GLU A 403 -21.53 -29.23 -43.83
C GLU A 403 -20.86 -28.16 -44.70
N MET A 404 -21.14 -26.88 -44.45
CA MET A 404 -20.70 -25.77 -45.30
C MET A 404 -19.48 -25.05 -44.69
N PRO A 405 -18.31 -25.04 -45.34
CA PRO A 405 -17.21 -24.16 -44.94
C PRO A 405 -17.61 -22.69 -45.19
N VAL A 406 -17.12 -21.79 -44.35
CA VAL A 406 -17.21 -20.35 -44.61
C VAL A 406 -15.96 -19.92 -45.36
N PRO A 407 -16.05 -19.46 -46.63
CA PRO A 407 -14.89 -18.98 -47.38
C PRO A 407 -14.36 -17.67 -46.79
N LEU A 408 -13.06 -17.45 -46.90
CA LEU A 408 -12.36 -16.25 -46.47
C LEU A 408 -11.41 -15.85 -47.61
N ALA A 409 -11.67 -14.72 -48.25
CA ALA A 409 -10.83 -14.21 -49.34
C ALA A 409 -9.55 -13.57 -48.77
N GLY A 410 -8.39 -13.92 -49.33
CA GLY A 410 -7.09 -13.44 -48.89
C GLY A 410 -6.73 -12.06 -49.41
N ALA A 411 -5.64 -11.51 -48.88
CA ALA A 411 -5.15 -10.16 -49.15
C ALA A 411 -4.83 -9.86 -50.63
N ASP A 412 -4.49 -10.88 -51.43
CA ASP A 412 -4.23 -10.76 -52.88
C ASP A 412 -5.53 -10.64 -53.72
N GLY A 413 -6.71 -10.82 -53.12
CA GLY A 413 -8.01 -10.71 -53.79
C GLY A 413 -8.46 -9.26 -54.04
N THR A 414 -9.37 -9.04 -54.99
CA THR A 414 -9.91 -7.69 -55.29
C THR A 414 -10.87 -7.15 -54.23
N ALA A 415 -11.37 -8.03 -53.36
CA ALA A 415 -12.24 -7.73 -52.23
C ALA A 415 -11.89 -8.72 -51.10
N PRO A 416 -10.77 -8.50 -50.37
CA PRO A 416 -10.32 -9.39 -49.30
C PRO A 416 -11.34 -9.40 -48.15
N THR A 417 -11.48 -10.54 -47.47
CA THR A 417 -12.36 -10.64 -46.30
C THR A 417 -11.72 -9.93 -45.12
N GLU A 418 -12.42 -8.93 -44.57
CA GLU A 418 -12.01 -8.25 -43.33
C GLU A 418 -12.85 -8.77 -42.16
N LEU A 419 -12.20 -9.20 -41.09
CA LEU A 419 -12.84 -9.43 -39.80
C LEU A 419 -12.36 -8.33 -38.84
N VAL A 420 -13.26 -7.44 -38.41
CA VAL A 420 -12.92 -6.31 -37.55
C VAL A 420 -13.41 -6.60 -36.13
N LEU A 421 -12.49 -6.95 -35.23
CA LEU A 421 -12.77 -7.09 -33.81
C LEU A 421 -12.62 -5.73 -33.12
N SER A 422 -13.60 -5.31 -32.31
CA SER A 422 -13.58 -4.00 -31.64
C SER A 422 -14.28 -4.00 -30.29
N PHE A 423 -13.96 -2.99 -29.47
CA PHE A 423 -14.70 -2.63 -28.25
C PHE A 423 -14.62 -1.12 -28.01
N GLU A 424 -15.57 -0.57 -27.26
CA GLU A 424 -15.60 0.86 -26.92
C GLU A 424 -14.70 1.20 -25.73
N VAL A 425 -14.27 2.46 -25.70
CA VAL A 425 -13.24 3.03 -24.83
C VAL A 425 -13.77 4.33 -24.19
N GLN A 426 -13.48 4.55 -22.91
CA GLN A 426 -13.92 5.76 -22.19
C GLN A 426 -12.82 6.83 -22.15
N GLY A 427 -13.16 8.08 -22.52
CA GLY A 427 -12.28 9.24 -22.40
C GLY A 427 -12.12 9.78 -20.96
N GLU A 428 -11.15 10.67 -20.74
CA GLU A 428 -10.80 11.17 -19.39
C GLU A 428 -11.89 12.01 -18.69
N GLN A 429 -12.85 12.56 -19.43
CA GLN A 429 -13.96 13.38 -18.90
C GLN A 429 -15.34 12.89 -19.37
N GLU A 430 -15.45 11.59 -19.67
CA GLU A 430 -16.66 10.96 -20.18
C GLU A 430 -17.08 9.80 -19.27
N THR A 431 -18.39 9.62 -19.09
CA THR A 431 -18.97 8.41 -18.50
C THR A 431 -19.55 7.57 -19.65
N ARG A 432 -18.90 6.45 -19.96
CA ARG A 432 -19.32 5.49 -20.98
C ARG A 432 -19.42 4.12 -20.33
N ASP A 433 -20.53 3.87 -19.64
CA ASP A 433 -20.74 2.67 -18.81
C ASP A 433 -20.62 1.34 -19.57
N TRP A 434 -20.66 1.35 -20.90
CA TRP A 434 -20.49 0.19 -21.78
C TRP A 434 -19.08 0.07 -22.41
N ALA A 435 -18.13 0.96 -22.10
CA ALA A 435 -16.75 0.82 -22.55
C ALA A 435 -16.02 -0.30 -21.80
N LEU A 436 -15.13 -1.03 -22.47
CA LEU A 436 -14.38 -2.10 -21.82
C LEU A 436 -13.28 -1.53 -20.90
N THR A 437 -12.62 -0.44 -21.31
CA THR A 437 -11.42 0.11 -20.70
C THR A 437 -11.30 1.63 -20.90
N THR A 438 -10.32 2.29 -20.27
CA THR A 438 -10.08 3.73 -20.45
C THR A 438 -9.19 4.01 -21.68
N ALA A 439 -9.22 5.22 -22.21
CA ALA A 439 -8.33 5.65 -23.30
C ALA A 439 -6.84 5.51 -22.94
N GLY A 440 -6.48 5.70 -21.67
CA GLY A 440 -5.10 5.54 -21.19
C GLY A 440 -4.58 4.09 -21.23
N THR A 441 -5.46 3.11 -21.06
CA THR A 441 -5.12 1.67 -21.02
C THR A 441 -5.50 0.92 -22.30
N ALA A 442 -6.43 1.45 -23.12
CA ALA A 442 -6.76 0.89 -24.43
C ALA A 442 -5.50 0.72 -25.30
N GLY A 443 -4.50 1.59 -25.13
CA GLY A 443 -3.19 1.54 -25.78
C GLY A 443 -2.37 0.27 -25.51
N THR A 444 -2.49 -0.37 -24.35
CA THR A 444 -1.71 -1.58 -23.99
C THR A 444 -2.30 -2.87 -24.52
N VAL A 445 -3.60 -2.89 -24.85
CA VAL A 445 -4.28 -4.09 -25.35
C VAL A 445 -3.71 -4.52 -26.70
N THR A 446 -3.35 -5.79 -26.83
CA THR A 446 -2.91 -6.41 -28.09
C THR A 446 -3.86 -7.53 -28.51
N LEU A 447 -3.75 -7.98 -29.76
CA LEU A 447 -4.54 -9.09 -30.29
C LEU A 447 -3.62 -10.21 -30.79
N ARG A 448 -3.80 -11.41 -30.25
CA ARG A 448 -3.15 -12.65 -30.73
C ARG A 448 -4.16 -13.57 -31.41
N VAL A 449 -3.82 -13.99 -32.63
CA VAL A 449 -4.65 -14.85 -33.48
C VAL A 449 -4.20 -16.31 -33.36
N GLY A 450 -5.15 -17.24 -33.33
CA GLY A 450 -4.91 -18.68 -33.28
C GLY A 450 -6.16 -19.50 -33.63
N GLY A 451 -6.17 -20.78 -33.27
CA GLY A 451 -7.29 -21.69 -33.54
C GLY A 451 -7.02 -22.68 -34.68
N SER A 452 -8.05 -22.98 -35.47
CA SER A 452 -8.03 -24.09 -36.46
C SER A 452 -7.89 -23.67 -37.92
N VAL A 453 -7.86 -22.36 -38.21
CA VAL A 453 -7.69 -21.84 -39.58
C VAL A 453 -6.22 -21.92 -39.98
N PRO A 454 -5.86 -22.58 -41.10
CA PRO A 454 -4.50 -22.59 -41.61
C PRO A 454 -4.19 -21.26 -42.34
N GLY A 455 -3.02 -20.69 -42.06
CA GLY A 455 -2.49 -19.47 -42.71
C GLY A 455 -2.03 -18.40 -41.71
N GLY A 456 -1.20 -17.47 -42.17
CA GLY A 456 -0.93 -16.23 -41.45
C GLY A 456 -2.04 -15.21 -41.67
N TRP A 457 -2.02 -14.14 -40.86
CA TRP A 457 -3.02 -13.09 -40.85
C TRP A 457 -2.35 -11.73 -40.80
N HIS A 458 -2.74 -10.83 -41.69
CA HIS A 458 -2.44 -9.42 -41.54
C HIS A 458 -3.39 -8.84 -40.49
N VAL A 459 -2.82 -8.36 -39.38
CA VAL A 459 -3.57 -7.73 -38.29
C VAL A 459 -3.20 -6.24 -38.25
N HIS A 460 -4.12 -5.39 -38.72
CA HIS A 460 -3.98 -3.95 -38.59
C HIS A 460 -4.72 -3.47 -37.35
N ARG A 461 -4.02 -2.76 -36.45
CA ARG A 461 -4.62 -2.13 -35.27
C ARG A 461 -4.88 -0.66 -35.55
N GLU A 462 -6.08 -0.21 -35.23
CA GLU A 462 -6.49 1.19 -35.28
C GLU A 462 -7.06 1.61 -33.92
N MET A 463 -6.80 2.86 -33.55
CA MET A 463 -7.32 3.47 -32.33
C MET A 463 -8.12 4.71 -32.72
N LEU A 464 -9.43 4.63 -32.59
CA LEU A 464 -10.35 5.74 -32.77
C LEU A 464 -10.56 6.43 -31.41
N ALA A 465 -11.17 7.62 -31.41
CA ALA A 465 -11.36 8.40 -30.18
C ALA A 465 -12.20 7.68 -29.11
N ASP A 466 -13.13 6.82 -29.54
CA ASP A 466 -14.12 6.11 -28.73
C ASP A 466 -13.94 4.59 -28.73
N ARG A 467 -12.98 4.03 -29.49
CA ARG A 467 -12.98 2.62 -29.88
C ARG A 467 -11.59 2.08 -30.23
N ALA A 468 -11.27 0.92 -29.68
CA ALA A 468 -10.14 0.12 -30.11
C ALA A 468 -10.60 -0.91 -31.14
N GLN A 469 -9.91 -1.04 -32.27
CA GLN A 469 -10.23 -2.06 -33.26
C GLN A 469 -9.01 -2.71 -33.91
N TRP A 470 -9.21 -3.95 -34.35
CA TRP A 470 -8.25 -4.76 -35.08
C TRP A 470 -8.93 -5.33 -36.31
N THR A 471 -8.41 -5.01 -37.49
CA THR A 471 -8.83 -5.56 -38.77
C THR A 471 -7.91 -6.73 -39.11
N LEU A 472 -8.50 -7.93 -39.23
CA LEU A 472 -7.82 -9.16 -39.60
C LEU A 472 -8.15 -9.52 -41.05
N ILE A 473 -7.11 -9.71 -41.86
CA ILE A 473 -7.22 -10.15 -43.25
C ILE A 473 -6.38 -11.42 -43.42
N PRO A 474 -6.91 -12.53 -43.99
CA PRO A 474 -6.12 -13.71 -44.28
C PRO A 474 -5.00 -13.39 -45.29
N GLU A 475 -3.80 -13.92 -45.11
CA GLU A 475 -2.71 -13.72 -46.09
C GLU A 475 -3.04 -14.32 -47.47
N GLN A 476 -3.81 -15.40 -47.51
CA GLN A 476 -4.19 -16.14 -48.72
C GLN A 476 -5.63 -16.64 -48.61
N ASP A 477 -6.26 -16.95 -49.75
CA ASP A 477 -7.59 -17.56 -49.80
C ASP A 477 -7.64 -18.83 -48.94
N THR A 478 -8.58 -18.86 -48.00
CA THR A 478 -8.72 -19.96 -47.04
C THR A 478 -10.19 -20.18 -46.69
N THR A 479 -10.47 -21.12 -45.79
CA THR A 479 -11.83 -21.38 -45.31
C THR A 479 -11.84 -21.68 -43.82
N LEU A 480 -12.91 -21.28 -43.14
CA LEU A 480 -13.24 -21.77 -41.82
C LEU A 480 -14.10 -23.05 -41.98
N PRO A 481 -13.54 -24.25 -41.75
CA PRO A 481 -14.23 -25.51 -42.04
C PRO A 481 -15.46 -25.72 -41.13
N PRO A 482 -16.38 -26.64 -41.48
CA PRO A 482 -17.51 -26.99 -40.62
C PRO A 482 -17.06 -27.38 -39.21
N GLY A 483 -17.65 -26.75 -38.18
CA GLY A 483 -17.24 -26.92 -36.78
C GLY A 483 -15.88 -26.33 -36.38
N GLY A 484 -15.15 -25.71 -37.32
CA GLY A 484 -13.88 -25.02 -37.07
C GLY A 484 -14.07 -23.69 -36.34
N CYS A 485 -13.00 -23.21 -35.70
CA CYS A 485 -12.96 -21.89 -35.07
C CYS A 485 -11.66 -21.09 -35.35
N LEU A 486 -11.81 -19.78 -35.34
CA LEU A 486 -10.77 -18.78 -35.05
C LEU A 486 -10.75 -18.55 -33.52
N GLU A 487 -9.57 -18.41 -32.92
CA GLU A 487 -9.41 -17.91 -31.54
C GLU A 487 -8.65 -16.59 -31.56
N LEU A 488 -9.23 -15.58 -30.90
CA LEU A 488 -8.78 -14.20 -30.86
C LEU A 488 -8.56 -13.83 -29.39
N THR A 489 -7.31 -13.72 -28.96
CA THR A 489 -6.97 -13.31 -27.58
C THR A 489 -6.72 -11.82 -27.53
N LEU A 490 -7.59 -11.08 -26.86
CA LEU A 490 -7.29 -9.72 -26.39
C LEU A 490 -6.43 -9.86 -25.13
N GLU A 491 -5.18 -9.41 -25.18
CA GLU A 491 -4.22 -9.51 -24.07
C GLU A 491 -4.16 -8.19 -23.29
N GLU A 492 -3.77 -8.24 -22.01
CA GLU A 492 -3.58 -7.05 -21.15
C GLU A 492 -4.83 -6.13 -20.99
N VAL A 493 -6.04 -6.70 -21.02
CA VAL A 493 -7.29 -5.92 -20.84
C VAL A 493 -7.49 -5.55 -19.37
N GLN A 494 -7.55 -4.25 -19.08
CA GLN A 494 -7.89 -3.72 -17.76
C GLN A 494 -9.33 -3.16 -17.80
N GLY A 495 -10.23 -3.72 -17.00
CA GLY A 495 -11.63 -3.29 -16.95
C GLY A 495 -11.80 -1.92 -16.30
N LEU A 496 -12.77 -1.10 -16.75
CA LEU A 496 -13.19 0.09 -16.02
C LEU A 496 -13.51 -0.23 -14.54
N PRO A 497 -13.26 0.71 -13.60
CA PRO A 497 -13.47 0.48 -12.16
C PRO A 497 -14.94 0.20 -11.81
N ASP A 498 -15.89 0.71 -12.58
CA ASP A 498 -17.31 0.47 -12.37
C ASP A 498 -17.76 -0.87 -12.99
N PRO A 499 -18.47 -1.74 -12.25
CA PRO A 499 -19.05 -2.96 -12.80
C PRO A 499 -20.02 -2.69 -13.96
N GLY A 500 -20.16 -3.64 -14.88
CA GLY A 500 -21.07 -3.49 -16.02
C GLY A 500 -20.74 -4.43 -17.17
N HIS A 501 -21.45 -4.28 -18.28
CA HIS A 501 -21.22 -5.06 -19.50
C HIS A 501 -20.62 -4.18 -20.60
N ALA A 502 -19.67 -4.73 -21.36
CA ALA A 502 -19.03 -4.07 -22.48
C ALA A 502 -19.06 -4.98 -23.72
N PRO A 503 -19.67 -4.56 -24.84
CA PRO A 503 -19.76 -5.38 -26.04
C PRO A 503 -18.39 -5.46 -26.73
N VAL A 504 -17.95 -6.70 -26.98
CA VAL A 504 -16.91 -6.99 -27.98
C VAL A 504 -17.62 -7.36 -29.28
N VAL A 505 -17.38 -6.56 -30.32
CA VAL A 505 -18.06 -6.68 -31.62
C VAL A 505 -17.09 -7.21 -32.67
N LEU A 506 -17.52 -8.23 -33.41
CA LEU A 506 -16.87 -8.70 -34.62
C LEU A 506 -17.72 -8.29 -35.83
N ALA A 507 -17.33 -7.23 -36.53
CA ALA A 507 -17.86 -6.96 -37.86
C ALA A 507 -17.13 -7.82 -38.90
N TYR A 508 -17.83 -8.24 -39.95
CA TYR A 508 -17.27 -8.99 -41.08
C TYR A 508 -17.68 -8.33 -42.38
N ARG A 509 -16.70 -8.11 -43.26
CA ARG A 509 -16.88 -7.48 -44.57
C ARG A 509 -16.32 -8.35 -45.67
N ASN A 510 -16.91 -8.27 -46.87
CA ASN A 510 -16.44 -9.00 -48.05
C ASN A 510 -16.34 -10.52 -47.82
N LEU A 511 -17.30 -11.07 -47.07
CA LEU A 511 -17.36 -12.50 -46.79
C LEU A 511 -18.04 -13.22 -47.98
N PRO A 512 -17.33 -14.06 -48.77
CA PRO A 512 -17.87 -14.53 -50.05
C PRO A 512 -19.17 -15.33 -49.90
N GLY A 513 -20.23 -14.87 -50.60
CA GLY A 513 -21.56 -15.47 -50.57
C GLY A 513 -22.49 -14.95 -49.46
N PHE A 514 -22.00 -14.08 -48.59
CA PHE A 514 -22.76 -13.46 -47.50
C PHE A 514 -22.81 -11.93 -47.67
N ARG A 515 -23.81 -11.32 -47.03
CA ARG A 515 -23.86 -9.87 -46.81
C ARG A 515 -22.86 -9.51 -45.72
N ASP A 516 -22.45 -8.26 -45.70
CA ASP A 516 -21.70 -7.73 -44.57
C ASP A 516 -22.58 -7.64 -43.32
N GLY A 517 -21.97 -7.75 -42.15
CA GLY A 517 -22.70 -7.74 -40.88
C GLY A 517 -21.79 -7.75 -39.66
N GLN A 518 -22.38 -8.00 -38.49
CA GLN A 518 -21.63 -8.07 -37.24
C GLN A 518 -22.23 -9.09 -36.27
N LEU A 519 -21.40 -9.53 -35.31
CA LEU A 519 -21.76 -10.33 -34.14
C LEU A 519 -21.24 -9.60 -32.90
N SER A 520 -21.93 -9.73 -31.76
CA SER A 520 -21.47 -9.21 -30.47
C SER A 520 -21.44 -10.29 -29.40
N ALA A 521 -20.54 -10.12 -28.42
CA ALA A 521 -20.48 -10.90 -27.20
C ALA A 521 -20.11 -9.97 -26.04
N GLU A 522 -20.81 -10.08 -24.91
CA GLU A 522 -20.61 -9.20 -23.76
C GLU A 522 -19.44 -9.64 -22.89
N VAL A 523 -18.60 -8.69 -22.48
CA VAL A 523 -17.65 -8.85 -21.37
C VAL A 523 -18.28 -8.28 -20.11
N GLU A 524 -18.32 -9.03 -19.02
CA GLU A 524 -18.76 -8.55 -17.72
C GLU A 524 -17.56 -8.02 -16.91
N ARG A 525 -17.51 -6.71 -16.68
CA ARG A 525 -16.62 -6.10 -15.69
C ARG A 525 -17.24 -6.36 -14.31
N ALA A 526 -16.55 -7.10 -13.45
CA ALA A 526 -17.07 -7.45 -12.13
C ALA A 526 -15.97 -7.54 -11.06
N PRO A 527 -16.27 -7.31 -9.77
CA PRO A 527 -15.30 -7.50 -8.68
C PRO A 527 -14.86 -8.97 -8.51
N MET A 528 -15.67 -9.92 -8.99
CA MET A 528 -15.41 -11.35 -8.92
C MET A 528 -15.29 -11.98 -10.30
N VAL A 529 -14.12 -12.57 -10.55
CA VAL A 529 -13.77 -13.28 -11.78
C VAL A 529 -13.74 -14.79 -11.57
N PHE A 530 -14.14 -15.54 -12.59
CA PHE A 530 -13.98 -16.99 -12.63
C PHE A 530 -12.82 -17.40 -13.54
N SER A 531 -12.07 -18.40 -13.10
CA SER A 531 -11.26 -19.29 -13.94
C SER A 531 -11.79 -20.72 -13.77
N ALA A 532 -11.39 -21.65 -14.64
CA ALA A 532 -12.08 -22.95 -14.85
C ALA A 532 -12.49 -23.75 -13.60
N ARG A 533 -11.80 -23.61 -12.46
CA ARG A 533 -12.18 -24.25 -11.18
C ARG A 533 -12.11 -23.31 -9.96
N HIS A 534 -11.81 -22.03 -10.14
CA HIS A 534 -11.51 -21.09 -9.05
C HIS A 534 -12.23 -19.74 -9.26
N ALA A 535 -12.64 -19.11 -8.17
CA ALA A 535 -13.10 -17.72 -8.14
C ALA A 535 -12.01 -16.81 -7.53
N GLY A 536 -11.82 -15.64 -8.13
CA GLY A 536 -10.97 -14.56 -7.61
C GLY A 536 -11.79 -13.32 -7.33
N LEU A 537 -11.58 -12.68 -6.17
CA LEU A 537 -12.07 -11.32 -5.88
C LEU A 537 -10.82 -10.44 -5.70
N GLY A 538 -10.73 -9.34 -6.46
CA GLY A 538 -9.52 -8.50 -6.51
C GLY A 538 -8.27 -9.18 -7.09
N THR A 539 -8.40 -10.34 -7.75
CA THR A 539 -7.29 -11.04 -8.39
C THR A 539 -7.72 -11.84 -9.63
N ALA A 540 -7.03 -11.64 -10.75
CA ALA A 540 -7.26 -12.38 -12.00
C ALA A 540 -6.65 -13.80 -12.00
N ALA A 541 -5.73 -14.09 -11.07
CA ALA A 541 -4.98 -15.34 -10.99
C ALA A 541 -5.22 -16.08 -9.64
N PRO A 542 -6.45 -16.55 -9.36
CA PRO A 542 -6.77 -17.20 -8.10
C PRO A 542 -6.00 -18.53 -7.90
N GLN A 543 -5.23 -18.59 -6.81
CA GLN A 543 -4.40 -19.75 -6.42
C GLN A 543 -5.15 -20.82 -5.62
N ALA A 544 -6.40 -20.56 -5.23
CA ALA A 544 -7.29 -21.46 -4.51
C ALA A 544 -8.71 -21.38 -5.10
N ARG A 545 -9.61 -22.30 -4.70
CA ARG A 545 -11.01 -22.33 -5.18
C ARG A 545 -11.76 -21.01 -4.97
N LEU A 546 -11.43 -20.29 -3.91
CA LEU A 546 -11.79 -18.89 -3.70
C LEU A 546 -10.51 -18.19 -3.23
N HIS A 547 -10.06 -17.18 -3.96
CA HIS A 547 -8.93 -16.32 -3.58
C HIS A 547 -9.44 -14.88 -3.50
N ILE A 548 -9.31 -14.26 -2.32
CA ILE A 548 -9.72 -12.89 -2.08
C ILE A 548 -8.44 -12.10 -1.81
N VAL A 549 -8.21 -11.09 -2.65
CA VAL A 549 -7.12 -10.12 -2.51
C VAL A 549 -7.76 -8.75 -2.40
N ASP A 550 -7.29 -7.99 -1.43
CA ASP A 550 -7.76 -6.68 -1.02
C ASP A 550 -6.53 -5.80 -0.79
N ASP A 551 -6.68 -4.49 -0.62
CA ASP A 551 -5.53 -3.66 -0.26
C ASP A 551 -5.14 -3.91 1.22
N THR A 552 -3.84 -3.80 1.55
CA THR A 552 -3.34 -4.11 2.92
C THR A 552 -3.89 -3.13 3.96
N GLY A 553 -4.40 -3.64 5.09
CA GLY A 553 -4.98 -2.81 6.13
C GLY A 553 -4.98 -3.43 7.53
N ASP A 554 -5.18 -2.57 8.54
CA ASP A 554 -5.27 -3.00 9.93
C ASP A 554 -6.59 -3.75 10.24
N ALA A 555 -6.79 -4.14 11.50
CA ALA A 555 -7.96 -4.88 11.95
C ALA A 555 -9.29 -4.08 11.93
N HIS A 556 -9.29 -2.83 11.47
CA HIS A 556 -10.49 -2.05 11.14
C HIS A 556 -10.89 -2.15 9.65
N GLY A 557 -10.06 -2.78 8.81
CA GLY A 557 -10.39 -3.14 7.42
C GLY A 557 -11.46 -4.23 7.31
N GLY A 558 -11.55 -4.92 6.17
CA GLY A 558 -12.55 -5.98 5.99
C GLY A 558 -12.61 -6.64 4.62
N SER A 559 -11.57 -7.38 4.25
CA SER A 559 -11.53 -8.18 3.01
C SER A 559 -12.63 -9.25 2.95
N VAL A 560 -13.06 -9.74 4.12
CA VAL A 560 -14.32 -10.48 4.30
C VAL A 560 -15.06 -9.92 5.52
N ILE A 561 -16.35 -9.61 5.38
CA ILE A 561 -17.23 -9.18 6.46
C ILE A 561 -18.45 -10.10 6.53
N VAL A 562 -18.75 -10.60 7.73
CA VAL A 562 -19.95 -11.40 8.03
C VAL A 562 -20.83 -10.64 9.03
N GLY A 563 -21.99 -10.19 8.55
CA GLY A 563 -22.94 -9.37 9.29
C GLY A 563 -22.92 -7.88 8.89
N PRO A 564 -23.96 -7.09 9.22
CA PRO A 564 -24.03 -5.67 8.87
C PRO A 564 -22.94 -4.86 9.56
N THR A 565 -22.30 -3.92 8.85
CA THR A 565 -21.21 -3.09 9.39
C THR A 565 -21.64 -2.14 10.51
N GLY A 566 -22.92 -1.76 10.56
CA GLY A 566 -23.54 -0.99 11.65
C GLY A 566 -24.01 -1.82 12.85
N GLN A 567 -23.72 -3.12 12.90
CA GLN A 567 -24.03 -4.04 13.98
C GLN A 567 -22.76 -4.83 14.37
N PRO A 568 -22.79 -5.67 15.43
CA PRO A 568 -21.75 -6.68 15.64
C PRO A 568 -21.51 -7.51 14.37
N ASN A 569 -20.27 -7.51 13.88
CA ASN A 569 -19.87 -8.25 12.68
C ASN A 569 -18.51 -8.92 12.88
N LEU A 570 -18.28 -10.02 12.17
CA LEU A 570 -16.99 -10.71 12.11
C LEU A 570 -16.27 -10.26 10.84
N ARG A 571 -14.99 -9.93 10.98
CA ARG A 571 -14.14 -9.51 9.85
C ARG A 571 -12.88 -10.36 9.76
N LEU A 572 -12.39 -10.52 8.53
CA LEU A 572 -11.12 -11.15 8.21
C LEU A 572 -10.36 -10.28 7.21
N GLY A 573 -9.04 -10.25 7.30
CA GLY A 573 -8.17 -9.47 6.41
C GLY A 573 -6.69 -9.69 6.70
N TYR A 574 -5.84 -8.86 6.08
CA TYR A 574 -4.39 -8.93 6.23
C TYR A 574 -3.70 -7.57 6.09
N ASP A 575 -2.53 -7.49 6.72
CA ASP A 575 -1.52 -6.45 6.58
C ASP A 575 -0.21 -7.09 6.08
N THR A 576 0.76 -6.26 5.71
CA THR A 576 2.15 -6.61 5.43
C THR A 576 2.81 -7.52 6.47
N GLY A 577 2.46 -7.41 7.75
CA GLY A 577 3.07 -8.19 8.84
C GLY A 577 2.25 -9.38 9.37
N TYR A 578 0.93 -9.42 9.16
CA TYR A 578 0.05 -10.41 9.80
C TYR A 578 -1.31 -10.55 9.09
N SER A 579 -2.01 -11.65 9.36
CA SER A 579 -3.42 -11.84 8.99
C SER A 579 -4.28 -11.96 10.24
N TRP A 580 -5.56 -11.57 10.16
CA TRP A 580 -6.39 -11.39 11.35
C TRP A 580 -7.83 -11.87 11.16
N ILE A 581 -8.47 -12.21 12.29
CA ILE A 581 -9.89 -12.57 12.43
C ILE A 581 -10.40 -11.81 13.65
N GLN A 582 -11.37 -10.92 13.48
CA GLN A 582 -11.71 -9.91 14.50
C GLN A 582 -13.21 -9.66 14.60
N SER A 583 -13.73 -9.48 15.82
CA SER A 583 -15.09 -8.95 16.04
C SER A 583 -15.08 -7.42 16.05
N HIS A 584 -16.07 -6.82 15.39
CA HIS A 584 -16.21 -5.37 15.24
C HIS A 584 -17.53 -4.88 15.87
N GLY A 585 -17.66 -3.57 16.06
CA GLY A 585 -18.88 -2.93 16.59
C GLY A 585 -19.00 -3.01 18.13
N ALA A 586 -17.87 -2.96 18.84
CA ALA A 586 -17.78 -3.06 20.30
C ALA A 586 -18.36 -4.36 20.91
N ALA A 587 -18.45 -5.43 20.11
CA ALA A 587 -18.89 -6.75 20.54
C ALA A 587 -17.71 -7.71 20.78
N PRO A 588 -17.85 -8.71 21.67
CA PRO A 588 -16.82 -9.71 21.91
C PRO A 588 -16.74 -10.75 20.77
N LEU A 589 -15.53 -11.20 20.45
CA LEU A 589 -15.31 -12.35 19.57
C LEU A 589 -15.57 -13.65 20.33
N ALA A 590 -16.75 -14.25 20.15
CA ALA A 590 -17.09 -15.55 20.71
C ALA A 590 -16.67 -16.70 19.79
N ILE A 591 -15.54 -17.35 20.08
CA ILE A 591 -15.11 -18.56 19.36
C ILE A 591 -15.76 -19.78 20.01
N ASN A 592 -16.54 -20.55 19.24
CA ASN A 592 -17.21 -21.78 19.69
C ASN A 592 -18.07 -21.58 20.98
N PRO A 593 -19.06 -20.65 20.97
CA PRO A 593 -19.89 -20.33 22.14
C PRO A 593 -20.78 -21.48 22.63
N VAL A 594 -20.95 -22.53 21.82
CA VAL A 594 -21.76 -23.73 22.15
C VAL A 594 -20.99 -24.79 22.96
N GLY A 595 -19.72 -24.56 23.30
CA GLY A 595 -19.00 -25.38 24.29
C GLY A 595 -18.24 -26.60 23.77
N ASN A 596 -17.88 -26.68 22.49
CA ASN A 596 -16.91 -27.70 22.02
C ASN A 596 -15.46 -27.36 22.47
N LYS A 597 -14.44 -27.92 21.82
CA LYS A 597 -13.02 -27.65 22.12
C LYS A 597 -12.34 -26.86 21.00
N VAL A 598 -11.52 -25.88 21.38
CA VAL A 598 -10.70 -25.04 20.49
C VAL A 598 -9.23 -25.47 20.61
N GLY A 599 -8.60 -25.78 19.47
CA GLY A 599 -7.18 -26.10 19.39
C GLY A 599 -6.41 -25.04 18.62
N ILE A 600 -5.32 -24.53 19.20
CA ILE A 600 -4.34 -23.66 18.54
C ILE A 600 -3.03 -24.44 18.49
N GLY A 601 -2.50 -24.70 17.29
CA GLY A 601 -1.32 -25.56 17.09
C GLY A 601 -1.58 -27.06 17.29
N THR A 602 -2.84 -27.48 17.46
CA THR A 602 -3.23 -28.89 17.62
C THR A 602 -4.56 -29.20 16.94
N THR A 603 -4.68 -30.38 16.35
CA THR A 603 -5.93 -30.89 15.74
C THR A 603 -6.76 -31.75 16.68
N ALA A 604 -6.23 -32.10 17.86
CA ALA A 604 -6.86 -32.99 18.83
C ALA A 604 -6.85 -32.37 20.25
N PRO A 605 -7.52 -31.23 20.49
CA PRO A 605 -7.52 -30.56 21.78
C PRO A 605 -8.15 -31.44 22.88
N PRO A 606 -7.42 -31.80 23.97
CA PRO A 606 -7.99 -32.53 25.10
C PRO A 606 -8.91 -31.67 25.97
N SER A 607 -8.74 -30.34 25.97
CA SER A 607 -9.46 -29.38 26.83
C SER A 607 -10.26 -28.34 26.01
N PRO A 608 -11.23 -27.62 26.61
CA PRO A 608 -12.05 -26.60 25.91
C PRO A 608 -11.25 -25.53 25.17
N LEU A 609 -10.09 -25.14 25.70
CA LEU A 609 -9.02 -24.46 24.96
C LEU A 609 -7.73 -25.26 25.15
N THR A 610 -7.03 -25.55 24.06
CA THR A 610 -5.68 -26.13 24.07
C THR A 610 -4.78 -25.32 23.16
N VAL A 611 -3.67 -24.81 23.70
CA VAL A 611 -2.61 -24.14 22.93
C VAL A 611 -1.37 -25.04 22.97
N GLN A 612 -0.96 -25.55 21.81
CA GLN A 612 0.23 -26.38 21.64
C GLN A 612 1.28 -25.58 20.86
N ALA A 613 2.28 -25.05 21.56
CA ALA A 613 3.39 -24.35 20.94
C ALA A 613 4.39 -25.34 20.30
N VAL A 614 4.99 -24.93 19.19
CA VAL A 614 6.17 -25.59 18.58
C VAL A 614 7.50 -24.92 18.99
N THR A 615 7.42 -23.85 19.78
CA THR A 615 8.56 -23.16 20.42
C THR A 615 8.49 -23.34 21.95
N ASP A 616 9.59 -23.00 22.64
CA ASP A 616 9.88 -23.48 24.00
C ASP A 616 8.88 -23.08 25.10
N HIS A 617 8.05 -22.04 24.92
CA HIS A 617 7.17 -21.54 25.98
C HIS A 617 5.99 -20.67 25.49
N LEU A 618 4.89 -20.71 26.25
CA LEU A 618 3.79 -19.74 26.19
C LEU A 618 4.16 -18.50 27.01
N GLN A 619 4.05 -17.29 26.44
CA GLN A 619 4.36 -16.03 27.13
C GLN A 619 3.12 -15.26 27.53
N LEU A 620 3.06 -14.82 28.80
CA LEU A 620 2.30 -13.66 29.23
C LEU A 620 3.27 -12.48 29.33
N ARG A 621 3.16 -11.48 28.44
CA ARG A 621 4.10 -10.36 28.35
C ARG A 621 3.39 -9.03 28.13
N ARG A 622 4.05 -7.93 28.49
CA ARG A 622 3.62 -6.54 28.27
C ARG A 622 4.61 -5.84 27.37
N GLU A 623 4.12 -5.09 26.39
CA GLU A 623 4.93 -4.28 25.47
C GLU A 623 4.52 -2.81 25.60
N ALA A 624 5.47 -1.94 25.97
CA ALA A 624 5.28 -0.51 26.32
C ALA A 624 4.28 -0.28 27.50
N GLN A 625 3.90 0.95 27.91
CA GLN A 625 4.78 2.07 28.29
C GLN A 625 4.38 2.60 29.70
N SER A 626 5.23 3.45 30.29
CA SER A 626 4.94 4.43 31.37
C SER A 626 3.63 4.27 32.20
N GLY A 627 3.62 3.36 33.18
CA GLY A 627 2.51 3.28 34.15
C GLY A 627 2.62 2.07 35.09
N GLY A 628 2.33 2.27 36.38
CA GLY A 628 2.60 1.30 37.46
C GLY A 628 1.53 0.22 37.69
N ALA A 629 0.98 -0.40 36.64
CA ALA A 629 0.07 -1.55 36.79
C ALA A 629 0.82 -2.89 36.68
N VAL A 630 0.40 -3.87 37.49
CA VAL A 630 0.96 -5.23 37.55
C VAL A 630 0.28 -6.14 36.51
N VAL A 631 1.05 -7.05 35.90
CA VAL A 631 0.51 -8.12 35.04
C VAL A 631 0.30 -9.36 35.91
N PHE A 632 -0.92 -9.87 35.95
CA PHE A 632 -1.28 -11.06 36.73
C PHE A 632 -1.54 -12.27 35.83
N LEU A 633 -1.06 -13.45 36.26
CA LEU A 633 -1.70 -14.71 35.91
C LEU A 633 -2.74 -14.98 37.00
N GLU A 634 -3.98 -14.57 36.76
CA GLU A 634 -5.08 -14.76 37.71
C GLU A 634 -5.72 -16.14 37.56
N LEU A 635 -5.95 -16.80 38.69
CA LEU A 635 -6.74 -18.04 38.76
C LEU A 635 -7.94 -17.77 39.67
N TYR A 636 -9.11 -17.58 39.06
CA TYR A 636 -10.35 -17.24 39.76
C TYR A 636 -11.30 -18.45 39.85
N GLN A 637 -12.02 -18.57 40.96
CA GLN A 637 -13.04 -19.59 41.20
C GLN A 637 -14.25 -18.93 41.89
N ASP A 638 -15.34 -18.78 41.13
CA ASP A 638 -16.53 -18.01 41.54
C ASP A 638 -17.36 -18.70 42.63
N GLN A 639 -17.47 -20.02 42.57
CA GLN A 639 -18.22 -20.82 43.54
C GLN A 639 -17.46 -22.08 43.95
N THR A 640 -17.57 -22.41 45.23
CA THR A 640 -17.06 -23.65 45.83
C THR A 640 -18.22 -24.35 46.54
N PRO A 641 -18.53 -25.63 46.24
CA PRO A 641 -19.58 -26.37 46.94
C PRO A 641 -19.33 -26.44 48.44
N ALA A 642 -20.40 -26.37 49.24
CA ALA A 642 -20.29 -26.39 50.69
C ALA A 642 -19.62 -27.70 51.19
N GLY A 643 -18.57 -27.56 52.00
CA GLY A 643 -17.80 -28.68 52.53
C GLY A 643 -16.71 -29.23 51.60
N VAL A 644 -16.35 -28.51 50.53
CA VAL A 644 -15.28 -28.89 49.60
C VAL A 644 -14.17 -27.83 49.58
N ASP A 645 -12.97 -28.19 50.02
CA ASP A 645 -11.80 -27.29 50.01
C ASP A 645 -11.01 -27.40 48.69
N VAL A 646 -11.54 -26.82 47.60
CA VAL A 646 -10.83 -26.68 46.31
C VAL A 646 -10.37 -25.25 46.12
N TYR A 647 -9.08 -25.09 45.83
CA TYR A 647 -8.41 -23.80 45.71
C TYR A 647 -7.70 -23.60 44.35
N PRO A 648 -7.62 -22.35 43.84
CA PRO A 648 -6.94 -22.05 42.59
C PRO A 648 -5.47 -22.51 42.58
N SER A 649 -5.05 -23.18 41.50
CA SER A 649 -3.79 -23.93 41.46
C SER A 649 -3.06 -23.82 40.12
N ILE A 650 -1.76 -23.50 40.15
CA ILE A 650 -0.84 -23.64 39.00
C ILE A 650 -0.23 -25.04 39.05
N ARG A 651 -0.27 -25.78 37.94
CA ARG A 651 0.31 -27.14 37.82
C ARG A 651 1.45 -27.17 36.81
N PHE A 652 2.59 -27.71 37.23
CA PHE A 652 3.73 -28.04 36.40
C PHE A 652 3.74 -29.55 36.16
N HIS A 653 3.90 -29.98 34.91
CA HIS A 653 3.85 -31.40 34.53
C HIS A 653 4.97 -31.73 33.53
N HIS A 654 5.74 -32.78 33.80
CA HIS A 654 6.72 -33.32 32.85
C HIS A 654 6.43 -34.79 32.57
N SER A 655 5.66 -35.05 31.51
CA SER A 655 5.42 -36.37 30.89
C SER A 655 5.37 -37.54 31.89
N HIS A 656 4.46 -37.45 32.86
CA HIS A 656 4.22 -38.42 33.93
C HIS A 656 5.36 -38.67 34.93
N LYS A 657 6.56 -38.08 34.78
CA LYS A 657 7.70 -38.26 35.70
C LYS A 657 7.57 -37.46 37.00
N PHE A 658 7.19 -36.20 36.90
CA PHE A 658 6.94 -35.34 38.05
C PHE A 658 5.86 -34.30 37.77
N TRP A 659 5.20 -33.90 38.84
CA TRP A 659 4.01 -33.07 38.88
C TRP A 659 4.15 -32.19 40.11
N HIS A 660 4.20 -30.87 39.96
CA HIS A 660 4.19 -29.95 41.10
C HIS A 660 2.99 -29.02 41.00
N ARG A 661 2.38 -28.72 42.15
CA ARG A 661 1.24 -27.81 42.27
C ARG A 661 1.60 -26.69 43.24
N ILE A 662 1.39 -25.45 42.83
CA ILE A 662 1.33 -24.27 43.70
C ILE A 662 -0.16 -23.94 43.85
N GLU A 663 -0.66 -24.01 45.07
CA GLU A 663 -2.07 -23.82 45.40
C GLU A 663 -2.23 -22.59 46.30
N GLY A 664 -3.07 -21.63 45.89
CA GLY A 664 -3.30 -20.38 46.64
C GLY A 664 -4.43 -20.55 47.66
N ARG A 665 -4.08 -20.46 48.95
CA ARG A 665 -4.99 -20.72 50.08
C ARG A 665 -5.13 -19.50 51.00
N PRO A 666 -6.13 -19.46 51.91
CA PRO A 666 -6.23 -18.41 52.93
C PRO A 666 -4.96 -18.25 53.79
N GLU A 667 -4.24 -19.33 54.05
CA GLU A 667 -2.97 -19.36 54.79
C GLU A 667 -1.72 -19.06 53.95
N GLY A 668 -1.85 -18.80 52.63
CA GLY A 668 -0.75 -18.53 51.70
C GLY A 668 -0.59 -19.58 50.61
N PHE A 669 0.64 -19.76 50.09
CA PHE A 669 0.91 -20.73 49.02
C PHE A 669 1.30 -22.11 49.57
N ALA A 670 0.52 -23.13 49.24
CA ALA A 670 0.87 -24.52 49.47
C ALA A 670 1.60 -25.11 48.26
N PHE A 671 2.77 -25.71 48.50
CA PHE A 671 3.56 -26.44 47.50
C PHE A 671 3.30 -27.93 47.68
N LYS A 672 2.84 -28.61 46.63
CA LYS A 672 2.38 -30.01 46.66
C LYS A 672 2.91 -30.82 45.48
N GLN A 673 2.94 -32.15 45.60
CA GLN A 673 3.34 -33.06 44.52
C GLN A 673 2.15 -33.89 44.00
N GLY A 674 2.04 -33.98 42.66
CA GLY A 674 1.03 -34.81 42.00
C GLY A 674 -0.41 -34.39 42.30
N THR A 675 -1.24 -35.39 42.52
CA THR A 675 -2.62 -35.27 43.04
C THR A 675 -2.68 -35.40 44.56
N SER A 676 -1.54 -35.53 45.26
CA SER A 676 -1.51 -35.55 46.72
C SER A 676 -1.79 -34.15 47.28
N ASP A 677 -2.45 -34.12 48.44
CA ASP A 677 -2.59 -32.91 49.25
C ASP A 677 -1.49 -32.76 50.31
N GLU A 678 -0.56 -33.72 50.38
CA GLU A 678 0.66 -33.60 51.18
C GLU A 678 1.54 -32.44 50.70
N LEU A 679 2.07 -31.69 51.66
CA LEU A 679 3.00 -30.60 51.41
C LEU A 679 4.38 -31.14 51.02
N THR A 680 5.01 -30.50 50.04
CA THR A 680 6.37 -30.78 49.58
C THR A 680 7.30 -29.67 50.05
N GLY A 681 8.53 -30.03 50.45
CA GLY A 681 9.54 -29.06 50.85
C GLY A 681 9.89 -28.06 49.74
N VAL A 682 10.18 -26.82 50.13
CA VAL A 682 10.58 -25.74 49.22
C VAL A 682 12.09 -25.51 49.34
N THR A 683 12.84 -25.75 48.27
CA THR A 683 14.25 -25.36 48.20
C THR A 683 14.33 -23.87 47.82
N THR A 684 14.93 -23.05 48.70
CA THR A 684 15.19 -21.63 48.45
C THR A 684 16.60 -21.27 48.92
N GLY A 685 17.25 -20.33 48.24
CA GLY A 685 18.62 -19.89 48.56
C GLY A 685 18.72 -19.06 49.85
N ALA A 686 17.66 -18.31 50.18
CA ALA A 686 17.51 -17.61 51.45
C ALA A 686 16.02 -17.45 51.79
N LEU A 687 15.64 -17.73 53.04
CA LEU A 687 14.28 -17.55 53.53
C LEU A 687 14.27 -16.56 54.70
N THR A 688 13.75 -15.36 54.49
CA THR A 688 13.59 -14.35 55.53
C THR A 688 12.17 -14.42 56.09
N ALA A 689 11.99 -15.03 57.25
CA ALA A 689 10.72 -15.04 57.97
C ALA A 689 10.71 -13.93 59.04
N SER A 690 9.83 -12.94 58.91
CA SER A 690 9.73 -11.81 59.85
C SER A 690 9.04 -12.18 61.17
N THR A 691 8.11 -13.15 61.14
CA THR A 691 7.40 -13.65 62.31
C THR A 691 7.07 -15.13 62.11
N VAL A 692 7.50 -16.02 63.00
CA VAL A 692 7.16 -17.46 62.96
C VAL A 692 6.38 -17.82 64.21
N THR A 693 5.11 -18.18 64.04
CA THR A 693 4.18 -18.51 65.15
C THR A 693 3.68 -19.95 65.11
N THR A 694 4.27 -20.82 64.28
CA THR A 694 3.88 -22.24 64.14
C THR A 694 5.05 -23.19 64.46
N PRO A 695 4.79 -24.37 65.07
CA PRO A 695 5.83 -25.29 65.53
C PRO A 695 6.37 -26.23 64.43
N ARG A 696 6.28 -25.84 63.15
CA ARG A 696 6.58 -26.72 61.99
C ARG A 696 7.50 -26.07 60.95
N LEU A 697 8.59 -25.46 61.40
CA LEU A 697 9.75 -25.23 60.55
C LEU A 697 10.70 -26.44 60.68
N GLN A 698 10.50 -27.48 59.86
CA GLN A 698 11.37 -28.64 59.83
C GLN A 698 12.52 -28.39 58.85
N ALA A 699 13.69 -28.07 59.38
CA ALA A 699 14.92 -27.91 58.63
C ALA A 699 15.86 -29.07 58.94
N ASP A 700 15.98 -30.03 58.01
CA ASP A 700 16.79 -31.23 58.21
C ASP A 700 18.30 -30.93 58.31
N GLU A 701 18.75 -29.77 57.82
CA GLU A 701 20.12 -29.29 58.05
C GLU A 701 20.19 -27.75 58.11
N VAL A 702 20.54 -27.19 59.29
CA VAL A 702 20.81 -25.76 59.47
C VAL A 702 22.31 -25.54 59.61
N ARG A 703 23.02 -25.38 58.48
CA ARG A 703 24.45 -25.02 58.50
C ARG A 703 24.65 -23.51 58.47
N GLY A 704 24.94 -22.96 59.65
CA GLY A 704 25.67 -21.71 59.80
C GLY A 704 24.82 -20.44 59.76
N THR A 705 24.42 -19.95 60.93
CA THR A 705 24.39 -18.50 61.21
C THR A 705 24.44 -18.23 62.71
N ARG A 706 25.07 -17.12 63.10
CA ARG A 706 25.07 -16.65 64.50
C ARG A 706 23.66 -16.21 64.87
N LEU A 707 23.09 -16.78 65.94
CA LEU A 707 21.91 -16.21 66.59
C LEU A 707 22.37 -15.19 67.63
N ALA A 708 22.15 -13.90 67.34
CA ALA A 708 22.27 -12.84 68.33
C ALA A 708 20.86 -12.53 68.90
N ALA A 709 20.70 -12.74 70.21
CA ALA A 709 19.64 -12.25 71.08
C ALA A 709 18.16 -12.40 70.61
N GLY A 710 17.45 -13.40 71.14
CA GLY A 710 15.98 -13.40 71.11
C GLY A 710 15.34 -14.79 71.25
N GLN A 711 15.08 -15.21 72.48
CA GLN A 711 14.18 -16.33 72.84
C GLN A 711 14.56 -17.75 72.36
N SER A 712 15.41 -18.41 73.16
CA SER A 712 15.07 -19.74 73.70
C SER A 712 15.73 -19.91 75.08
N VAL A 713 15.04 -20.63 75.97
CA VAL A 713 15.18 -20.46 77.43
C VAL A 713 16.27 -21.36 78.02
N LEU A 714 17.12 -20.76 78.86
CA LEU A 714 17.99 -21.46 79.82
C LEU A 714 17.70 -20.89 81.21
N THR A 715 17.21 -21.71 82.15
CA THR A 715 16.76 -21.19 83.45
C THR A 715 17.84 -21.34 84.53
N ALA A 716 18.51 -20.23 84.80
CA ALA A 716 19.13 -19.79 86.06
C ALA A 716 19.94 -20.77 86.95
N GLY A 717 21.18 -20.40 87.26
CA GLY A 717 21.60 -20.36 88.67
C GLY A 717 22.84 -21.13 89.14
N SER A 718 23.99 -21.09 88.46
CA SER A 718 25.32 -21.22 89.10
C SER A 718 26.48 -20.92 88.13
N ASP A 719 27.62 -20.47 88.64
CA ASP A 719 28.83 -20.11 87.87
C ASP A 719 29.63 -21.34 87.38
N HIS A 720 29.03 -22.53 87.44
CA HIS A 720 29.62 -23.81 87.06
C HIS A 720 28.54 -24.80 86.62
N LEU A 721 28.90 -25.78 85.79
CA LEU A 721 28.02 -26.91 85.48
C LEU A 721 27.90 -27.80 86.73
N GLN A 722 26.75 -27.76 87.40
CA GLN A 722 26.50 -28.59 88.59
C GLN A 722 25.67 -29.83 88.26
N LEU A 723 26.30 -31.01 88.24
CA LEU A 723 25.58 -32.28 88.42
C LEU A 723 25.37 -32.50 89.93
N ARG A 724 24.13 -32.31 90.40
CA ARG A 724 23.73 -32.47 91.80
C ARG A 724 22.49 -33.37 91.91
N ARG A 725 22.41 -34.14 92.99
CA ARG A 725 21.27 -34.99 93.36
C ARG A 725 20.76 -34.54 94.73
N GLU A 726 19.44 -34.34 94.87
CA GLU A 726 18.90 -33.57 96.00
C GLU A 726 18.22 -34.38 97.12
N ALA A 727 17.89 -35.66 96.91
CA ALA A 727 17.30 -36.53 97.94
C ALA A 727 17.64 -38.02 97.70
N GLN A 728 17.61 -38.85 98.74
CA GLN A 728 18.13 -40.22 98.69
C GLN A 728 17.30 -41.26 99.46
N THR A 729 17.06 -42.40 98.82
CA THR A 729 16.72 -43.70 99.45
C THR A 729 17.54 -44.83 98.79
N GLY A 730 18.88 -44.79 98.98
CA GLY A 730 19.79 -45.91 98.70
C GLY A 730 20.67 -45.86 97.42
N GLY A 731 21.88 -46.42 97.54
CA GLY A 731 22.51 -47.25 96.50
C GLY A 731 23.32 -46.62 95.36
N GLY A 732 22.78 -45.67 94.59
CA GLY A 732 23.33 -45.33 93.27
C GLY A 732 24.48 -44.31 93.23
N VAL A 733 25.47 -44.48 92.35
CA VAL A 733 26.52 -43.49 92.04
C VAL A 733 25.98 -42.39 91.10
N LEU A 734 26.57 -41.19 91.10
CA LEU A 734 26.32 -40.13 90.11
C LEU A 734 27.54 -40.02 89.19
N PHE A 735 27.34 -40.15 87.88
CA PHE A 735 28.40 -40.07 86.88
C PHE A 735 28.30 -38.76 86.08
N LEU A 736 29.46 -38.16 85.79
CA LEU A 736 29.65 -37.35 84.59
C LEU A 736 30.25 -38.28 83.53
N GLU A 737 29.41 -38.79 82.63
CA GLU A 737 29.82 -39.77 81.63
C GLU A 737 30.17 -39.09 80.31
N LEU A 738 31.31 -39.47 79.72
CA LEU A 738 31.66 -39.18 78.33
C LEU A 738 31.65 -40.49 77.55
N TYR A 739 30.59 -40.71 76.78
CA TYR A 739 30.40 -41.90 75.96
C TYR A 739 30.62 -41.58 74.48
N GLN A 740 31.32 -42.47 73.76
CA GLN A 740 31.49 -42.41 72.31
C GLN A 740 31.09 -43.77 71.73
N ASP A 741 29.95 -43.80 71.05
CA ASP A 741 29.29 -45.04 70.62
C ASP A 741 30.04 -45.77 69.49
N GLN A 742 30.65 -45.01 68.57
CA GLN A 742 31.39 -45.56 67.43
C GLN A 742 32.66 -44.75 67.13
N THR A 743 33.67 -45.47 66.63
CA THR A 743 34.94 -44.91 66.13
C THR A 743 35.24 -45.54 64.77
N PRO A 744 35.45 -44.75 63.69
CA PRO A 744 35.79 -45.29 62.38
C PRO A 744 37.09 -46.11 62.39
N ALA A 745 37.12 -47.19 61.61
CA ALA A 745 38.28 -48.07 61.53
C ALA A 745 39.52 -47.32 61.03
N GLY A 746 40.61 -47.38 61.81
CA GLY A 746 41.89 -46.73 61.48
C GLY A 746 42.07 -45.30 62.01
N VAL A 747 41.19 -44.81 62.89
CA VAL A 747 41.33 -43.47 63.51
C VAL A 747 41.26 -43.56 65.04
N ASP A 748 42.35 -43.21 65.71
CA ASP A 748 42.43 -43.21 67.18
C ASP A 748 41.80 -41.92 67.77
N VAL A 749 40.49 -41.95 68.02
CA VAL A 749 39.75 -40.88 68.72
C VAL A 749 39.19 -41.41 70.03
N TYR A 750 39.43 -40.67 71.12
CA TYR A 750 39.09 -41.08 72.48
C TYR A 750 38.29 -40.00 73.25
N PRO A 751 37.37 -40.40 74.15
CA PRO A 751 36.66 -39.47 75.03
C PRO A 751 37.61 -38.55 75.81
N SER A 752 37.35 -37.25 75.74
CA SER A 752 38.27 -36.21 76.21
C SER A 752 37.56 -35.10 76.98
N ILE A 753 38.03 -34.79 78.19
CA ILE A 753 37.68 -33.55 78.90
C ILE A 753 38.71 -32.49 78.50
N ARG A 754 38.25 -31.37 77.93
CA ARG A 754 39.10 -30.24 77.53
C ARG A 754 38.85 -29.03 78.44
N PHE A 755 39.90 -28.58 79.09
CA PHE A 755 39.95 -27.30 79.81
C PHE A 755 40.55 -26.25 78.87
N HIS A 756 39.81 -25.17 78.62
CA HIS A 756 40.23 -24.07 77.77
C HIS A 756 39.89 -22.73 78.41
N HIS A 757 40.85 -21.81 78.44
CA HIS A 757 40.62 -20.43 78.90
C HIS A 757 41.15 -19.44 77.87
N SER A 758 40.25 -18.96 76.99
CA SER A 758 40.45 -17.84 76.05
C SER A 758 41.86 -17.72 75.47
N HIS A 759 42.34 -18.82 74.88
CA HIS A 759 43.64 -18.97 74.23
C HIS A 759 44.90 -18.88 75.11
N LYS A 760 44.78 -18.69 76.44
CA LYS A 760 45.94 -18.62 77.35
C LYS A 760 46.50 -19.97 77.76
N PHE A 761 45.63 -20.96 78.03
CA PHE A 761 46.04 -22.33 78.32
C PHE A 761 44.98 -23.33 77.86
N TRP A 762 45.45 -24.54 77.54
CA TRP A 762 44.65 -25.65 77.04
C TRP A 762 45.19 -26.96 77.62
N HIS A 763 44.36 -27.69 78.36
CA HIS A 763 44.70 -29.04 78.84
C HIS A 763 43.61 -30.02 78.44
N ARG A 764 44.01 -31.21 78.01
CA ARG A 764 43.13 -32.33 77.65
C ARG A 764 43.47 -33.51 78.54
N ILE A 765 42.47 -34.04 79.22
CA ILE A 765 42.53 -35.38 79.83
C ILE A 765 41.79 -36.30 78.87
N GLU A 766 42.51 -37.27 78.32
CA GLU A 766 42.03 -38.22 77.32
C GLU A 766 42.02 -39.63 77.91
N GLY A 767 40.86 -40.30 77.89
CA GLY A 767 40.70 -41.65 78.42
C GLY A 767 41.03 -42.70 77.37
N ARG A 768 42.12 -43.44 77.55
CA ARG A 768 42.65 -44.42 76.59
C ARG A 768 42.66 -45.84 77.16
N PRO A 769 42.81 -46.89 76.33
CA PRO A 769 42.94 -48.27 76.79
C PRO A 769 44.11 -48.48 77.78
N GLU A 770 45.21 -47.75 77.61
CA GLU A 770 46.39 -47.77 78.48
C GLU A 770 46.27 -46.92 79.76
N GLY A 771 45.20 -46.13 79.91
CA GLY A 771 44.97 -45.24 81.06
C GLY A 771 44.66 -43.80 80.65
N PHE A 772 44.96 -42.84 81.54
CA PHE A 772 44.72 -41.41 81.29
C PHE A 772 45.95 -40.75 80.67
N ALA A 773 45.81 -40.22 79.46
CA ALA A 773 46.79 -39.34 78.87
C ALA A 773 46.46 -37.88 79.23
N PHE A 774 47.39 -37.23 79.94
CA PHE A 774 47.38 -35.78 80.16
C PHE A 774 48.12 -35.14 79.00
N LYS A 775 47.45 -34.25 78.25
CA LYS A 775 47.94 -33.67 77.00
C LYS A 775 47.76 -32.16 76.95
N GLN A 776 48.62 -31.49 76.17
CA GLN A 776 48.49 -30.06 75.92
C GLN A 776 47.53 -29.77 74.75
N GLY A 777 46.30 -29.38 75.08
CA GLY A 777 45.33 -28.84 74.13
C GLY A 777 45.08 -29.69 72.87
N GLY A 778 45.48 -29.13 71.72
CA GLY A 778 45.35 -29.73 70.39
C GLY A 778 46.58 -30.47 69.89
N SER A 779 47.64 -30.58 70.70
CA SER A 779 48.76 -31.49 70.46
C SER A 779 48.47 -32.86 71.09
N ASP A 780 49.03 -33.93 70.52
CA ASP A 780 49.04 -35.26 71.13
C ASP A 780 50.26 -35.51 72.04
N GLU A 781 51.14 -34.52 72.19
CA GLU A 781 52.21 -34.52 73.18
C GLU A 781 51.66 -34.61 74.61
N LEU A 782 52.32 -35.43 75.42
CA LEU A 782 52.02 -35.61 76.83
C LEU A 782 52.49 -34.39 77.63
N SER A 783 51.70 -33.99 78.62
CA SER A 783 52.05 -32.95 79.59
C SER A 783 52.45 -33.57 80.94
N ASP A 784 53.45 -32.98 81.60
CA ASP A 784 53.93 -33.43 82.91
C ASP A 784 52.82 -33.58 83.95
N VAL A 785 52.90 -34.66 84.73
CA VAL A 785 52.03 -34.89 85.89
C VAL A 785 52.77 -34.49 87.16
N GLN A 786 52.39 -33.36 87.75
CA GLN A 786 52.93 -32.92 89.04
C GLN A 786 52.16 -33.59 90.19
N ALA A 787 52.85 -34.45 90.96
CA ALA A 787 52.32 -35.11 92.15
C ALA A 787 53.30 -35.00 93.32
N ALA A 788 52.80 -34.67 94.52
CA ALA A 788 53.65 -34.43 95.69
C ALA A 788 54.33 -35.71 96.24
N ARG A 789 53.74 -36.89 96.02
CA ARG A 789 54.30 -38.22 96.31
C ARG A 789 53.72 -39.25 95.34
N GLY A 790 54.52 -40.23 94.94
CA GLY A 790 54.11 -41.39 94.15
C GLY A 790 54.68 -42.69 94.70
N ILE A 791 53.94 -43.79 94.53
CA ILE A 791 54.38 -45.15 94.86
C ILE A 791 54.33 -45.95 93.56
N PHE A 792 55.48 -46.50 93.13
CA PHE A 792 55.63 -47.16 91.84
C PHE A 792 56.12 -48.60 92.05
N GLY A 793 55.48 -49.57 91.37
CA GLY A 793 55.89 -50.99 91.40
C GLY A 793 57.07 -51.31 90.47
N ALA A 794 57.23 -50.49 89.42
CA ALA A 794 58.38 -50.41 88.54
C ALA A 794 58.47 -48.97 88.02
N LEU A 795 59.66 -48.52 87.62
CA LEU A 795 59.86 -47.20 87.03
C LEU A 795 60.58 -47.36 85.68
N THR A 796 59.93 -46.96 84.60
CA THR A 796 60.57 -46.85 83.29
C THR A 796 61.04 -45.42 83.10
N VAL A 797 62.36 -45.25 82.92
CA VAL A 797 63.00 -43.97 82.57
C VAL A 797 63.70 -44.17 81.24
N ASP A 798 63.41 -43.31 80.26
CA ASP A 798 64.02 -43.33 78.92
C ASP A 798 64.05 -44.72 78.26
N GLY A 799 62.93 -45.45 78.37
CA GLY A 799 62.76 -46.80 77.82
C GLY A 799 63.41 -47.94 78.63
N VAL A 800 64.18 -47.63 79.67
CA VAL A 800 64.76 -48.62 80.60
C VAL A 800 63.82 -48.83 81.77
N THR A 801 63.18 -49.99 81.83
CA THR A 801 62.37 -50.41 82.99
C THR A 801 63.29 -50.86 84.12
N ILE A 802 63.43 -50.04 85.15
CA ILE A 802 64.06 -50.41 86.42
C ILE A 802 63.02 -51.24 87.19
N GLY A 803 63.18 -52.56 87.11
CA GLY A 803 62.30 -53.52 87.77
C GLY A 803 62.55 -53.61 89.27
N ALA A 804 61.69 -54.39 89.94
CA ALA A 804 61.77 -54.61 91.38
C ALA A 804 63.04 -55.36 91.83
N HIS A 805 63.84 -55.91 90.91
CA HIS A 805 65.14 -56.53 91.20
C HIS A 805 66.28 -55.51 91.14
N GLU A 806 66.29 -54.69 90.09
CA GLU A 806 67.27 -53.63 89.83
C GLU A 806 67.21 -52.57 90.92
N LEU A 807 66.00 -52.20 91.38
CA LEU A 807 65.80 -51.33 92.55
C LEU A 807 66.47 -51.88 93.82
N ARG A 808 66.51 -53.21 94.03
CA ARG A 808 67.22 -53.83 95.17
C ARG A 808 68.74 -53.82 94.99
N ALA A 809 69.23 -53.94 93.76
CA ALA A 809 70.66 -53.83 93.47
C ALA A 809 71.17 -52.40 93.73
N LEU A 810 70.40 -51.38 93.34
CA LEU A 810 70.69 -49.97 93.64
C LEU A 810 70.71 -49.70 95.15
N LEU A 811 69.77 -50.26 95.92
CA LEU A 811 69.79 -50.18 97.38
C LEU A 811 71.05 -50.83 98.00
N ARG A 812 71.53 -51.97 97.48
CA ARG A 812 72.77 -52.62 97.94
C ARG A 812 74.04 -51.86 97.55
N LEU A 813 74.03 -51.18 96.40
CA LEU A 813 75.11 -50.28 95.98
C LEU A 813 75.21 -49.08 96.93
N ALA A 814 74.07 -48.43 97.23
CA ALA A 814 74.02 -47.31 98.17
C ALA A 814 74.45 -47.70 99.60
N ALA A 815 74.25 -48.97 99.99
CA ALA A 815 74.73 -49.52 101.26
C ALA A 815 76.20 -49.95 101.27
N GLY A 816 76.95 -49.82 100.16
CA GLY A 816 78.36 -50.24 100.07
C GLY A 816 78.58 -51.76 100.11
N GLN A 817 77.53 -52.55 99.89
CA GLN A 817 77.53 -54.03 100.02
C GLN A 817 77.49 -54.75 98.66
N LEU A 818 77.71 -54.05 97.54
CA LEU A 818 77.65 -54.65 96.22
C LEU A 818 78.93 -55.44 95.89
N GLU A 819 78.78 -56.76 95.85
CA GLU A 819 79.80 -57.70 95.38
C GLU A 819 79.54 -58.12 93.93
N PHE A 820 80.58 -58.13 93.12
CA PHE A 820 80.55 -58.41 91.69
C PHE A 820 81.73 -59.30 91.28
N ASP A 821 81.62 -59.89 90.09
CA ASP A 821 82.73 -60.60 89.46
C ASP A 821 83.24 -59.71 88.31
N LEU A 822 84.54 -59.41 88.28
CA LEU A 822 85.12 -58.62 87.20
C LEU A 822 85.33 -59.53 85.98
N TYR A 823 84.43 -59.43 85.01
CA TYR A 823 84.40 -60.27 83.82
C TYR A 823 84.99 -59.54 82.60
N ASN A 824 86.05 -60.12 82.02
CA ASN A 824 86.58 -59.70 80.73
C ASN A 824 85.74 -60.33 79.62
N VAL A 825 84.84 -59.51 79.07
CA VAL A 825 83.89 -59.90 78.02
C VAL A 825 84.61 -60.34 76.73
N LEU A 826 85.75 -59.74 76.40
CA LEU A 826 86.49 -60.03 75.16
C LEU A 826 87.15 -61.41 75.20
N GLN A 827 87.72 -61.80 76.35
CA GLN A 827 88.40 -63.09 76.50
C GLN A 827 87.48 -64.21 77.02
N ASN A 828 86.30 -63.87 77.55
CA ASN A 828 85.42 -64.79 78.30
C ASN A 828 86.14 -65.37 79.52
N GLU A 829 86.62 -64.47 80.38
CA GLU A 829 87.43 -64.80 81.56
C GLU A 829 87.02 -63.92 82.75
N PHE A 830 86.98 -64.48 83.95
CA PHE A 830 86.86 -63.69 85.18
C PHE A 830 88.25 -63.37 85.74
N ALA A 831 88.45 -62.14 86.20
CA ALA A 831 89.64 -61.76 86.96
C ALA A 831 89.56 -62.35 88.36
N TYR A 832 90.62 -63.03 88.78
CA TYR A 832 90.78 -63.53 90.14
C TYR A 832 92.21 -63.30 90.64
N ALA A 833 92.39 -63.32 91.96
CA ALA A 833 93.72 -63.23 92.55
C ALA A 833 94.46 -64.57 92.35
N ALA A 834 95.55 -64.57 91.56
CA ALA A 834 96.17 -65.81 91.10
C ALA A 834 96.97 -66.55 92.19
N ASP A 835 97.53 -65.78 93.14
CA ASP A 835 98.44 -66.28 94.16
C ASP A 835 97.92 -65.95 95.56
N PHE A 836 97.23 -66.94 96.14
CA PHE A 836 96.67 -66.90 97.50
C PHE A 836 97.70 -67.35 98.56
N SER A 837 98.91 -67.77 98.16
CA SER A 837 99.96 -68.23 99.07
C SER A 837 101.35 -67.94 98.47
N PRO A 838 101.82 -66.68 98.58
CA PRO A 838 102.95 -66.20 97.79
C PRO A 838 104.27 -66.88 98.15
N PHE A 839 105.05 -67.21 97.12
CA PHE A 839 106.34 -67.91 97.23
C PHE A 839 107.48 -67.05 97.81
N ASP A 840 107.32 -65.73 97.87
CA ASP A 840 108.18 -64.81 98.64
C ASP A 840 107.40 -63.54 99.05
N HIS A 841 107.98 -62.73 99.93
CA HIS A 841 107.33 -61.54 100.49
C HIS A 841 107.34 -60.30 99.59
N ASP A 842 108.02 -60.32 98.43
CA ASP A 842 108.25 -59.12 97.60
C ASP A 842 107.48 -59.17 96.26
N ARG A 843 106.97 -60.35 95.87
CA ARG A 843 105.96 -60.48 94.81
C ARG A 843 104.60 -59.99 95.28
N ARG A 844 104.20 -58.81 94.78
CA ARG A 844 102.81 -58.32 94.88
C ARG A 844 101.86 -59.31 94.20
N HIS A 845 100.72 -59.58 94.82
CA HIS A 845 99.69 -60.49 94.30
C HIS A 845 99.35 -60.17 92.84
N VAL A 846 99.77 -61.04 91.93
CA VAL A 846 99.46 -60.93 90.51
C VAL A 846 98.02 -61.41 90.32
N PHE A 847 97.13 -60.53 89.91
CA PHE A 847 95.82 -60.93 89.42
C PHE A 847 95.96 -61.54 88.03
N THR A 848 95.23 -62.62 87.76
CA THR A 848 95.24 -63.26 86.45
C THR A 848 93.82 -63.57 85.98
N TRP A 849 93.73 -64.00 84.73
CA TRP A 849 92.49 -64.33 84.06
C TRP A 849 92.37 -65.84 83.91
N ARG A 850 91.17 -66.39 84.11
CA ARG A 850 90.91 -67.83 84.00
C ARG A 850 90.10 -68.13 82.73
N ARG A 851 90.68 -68.92 81.82
CA ARG A 851 90.13 -69.23 80.49
C ARG A 851 88.75 -69.89 80.56
N LYS A 852 87.79 -69.29 79.84
CA LYS A 852 86.47 -69.83 79.44
C LYS A 852 85.61 -70.43 80.56
N GLY A 853 84.66 -69.62 81.04
CA GLY A 853 83.38 -70.11 81.59
C GLY A 853 83.35 -70.56 83.05
N GLU A 854 84.47 -70.93 83.67
CA GLU A 854 84.49 -71.23 85.11
C GLU A 854 84.49 -69.95 85.97
N ARG A 855 83.34 -69.63 86.56
CA ARG A 855 83.18 -68.53 87.53
C ARG A 855 83.97 -68.86 88.81
N VAL A 856 84.99 -68.07 89.12
CA VAL A 856 85.89 -68.32 90.25
C VAL A 856 85.21 -67.90 91.56
N SER A 857 85.03 -68.84 92.51
CA SER A 857 84.47 -68.55 93.84
C SER A 857 85.48 -67.89 94.80
N GLN A 858 86.76 -67.93 94.44
CA GLN A 858 87.89 -67.43 95.22
C GLN A 858 88.22 -65.99 94.78
N GLY A 859 88.05 -65.02 95.68
CA GLY A 859 88.45 -63.63 95.45
C GLY A 859 87.45 -62.78 94.63
N ARG A 860 86.16 -62.81 94.98
CA ARG A 860 85.17 -61.88 94.40
C ARG A 860 85.48 -60.43 94.78
N TRP A 861 85.08 -59.50 93.91
CA TRP A 861 85.38 -58.07 94.07
C TRP A 861 84.20 -57.35 94.72
N ARG A 862 84.47 -56.44 95.66
CA ARG A 862 83.47 -55.53 96.22
C ARG A 862 83.77 -54.12 95.77
N ILE A 863 82.75 -53.36 95.37
CA ILE A 863 82.90 -51.91 95.17
C ILE A 863 82.95 -51.28 96.57
N ALA A 864 84.15 -51.02 97.06
CA ALA A 864 84.36 -50.18 98.22
C ALA A 864 84.57 -48.74 97.74
N PHE A 865 83.68 -47.84 98.15
CA PHE A 865 83.97 -46.41 98.10
C PHE A 865 84.93 -46.07 99.25
N PRO A 866 85.96 -45.24 99.05
CA PRO A 866 86.64 -44.63 100.18
C PRO A 866 85.61 -43.82 100.98
N SER A 867 85.62 -44.00 102.30
CA SER A 867 84.75 -43.29 103.25
C SER A 867 85.06 -41.80 103.30
#